data_AF-A0A517M5B6-F1
#
_entry.id   AF-A0A517M5B6-F1
#
_cell.length_a   1.000
_cell.length_b   1.000
_cell.length_c   1.000
_cell.angle_alpha   90.00
_cell.angle_beta   90.00
_cell.angle_gamma   90.00
#
_symmetry.space_group_name_H-M   'P 1'
#
loop_
_entity.id
_entity.type
_entity.pdbx_description
1 polymer ?
#
loop_
_entity_poly.entity_id
_entity_poly.type
_entity_poly.pdbx_seq_one_letter_code
_entity_poly.pdbx_strand_id
1 'polypeptide(L)'
;MQRIALLLTAALAFAPAAFAQTTLRILPEKIELTGQEASQRFLVQQIVDGRVAGQSTGGVDLKPKTDGIVRVADGRVVAVGEGQTELIATDAAGNTATAMVIVRLADVPQTIRFASDVQAVLAKASCNSGACHGALAGKGGFRLSLLGYDSHGDYFNISQQLRGRRIELADPARSLIVAKPSVMIPHKGGVRLPKESADYKLLLDWISAGAPGPSDEDPSLAKIEVLPKAVRLAKGDTQQLVVRAHYSNGRIKDVTQWVRWSSTNDAAARVDDQGLVTVTGPGVGAITAWFASQIVIANVTVPYAQEVSEAQFAKLQPRNFIDREVLKQLKQLNIPPSDRAGESEFLRRAYLDTIGRLPSIDETQSYLADDSPDKRDQLIEQLLVQPEFVDYWSYRWSDILLVNGSKLRPKAVESFYKWIRSHVEAGTPWDVFVREILTSRGSSFENGATNFFANHQTPEEMTENASQAFLGLSIACAKCHNHPLEKWTNDQYYAMANLFARVRAKGWGGDSRNGDGNRTLVVLDRGDLIQPLTGKPQPPAPLDAPPMEIDDPADRREYLAAWLTAPENPYFARSITNRVWANFFGVGLVESVDDMRVSNPASNEALLAAASQHLIDSGFDLKSLMRTILQSETYQRSSQSLPENAAEKRFYSHYYPRRLMAEVLLDAISDVTDAPTEFTQISFPGADMQKTDLYPKGTRALQLYDSAVASYFLQTFGRNTRDITCECERSDEPSVVQVLHLSNGDTINQKLAAKENRLTRWIADGLDDGTIIDQVFLAALSRQPNAQEREALLASLQREEDRRQALEDLVWGVLSSSEFLLAH
;
A
#
# COMPACT_ATOMS: atom_id res chain seq x y z
N MET A 1 -42.16 52.95 46.16
CA MET A 1 -41.49 53.57 44.99
C MET A 1 -40.14 52.84 44.87
N GLN A 2 -39.80 52.12 43.80
CA GLN A 2 -39.45 52.61 42.43
C GLN A 2 -38.43 53.77 42.52
N ARG A 3 -37.32 53.88 41.78
CA ARG A 3 -36.60 53.15 40.68
C ARG A 3 -35.11 53.65 40.75
N ILE A 4 -34.06 53.15 40.10
CA ILE A 4 -33.82 52.13 39.05
C ILE A 4 -32.36 51.60 39.24
N ALA A 5 -31.96 50.48 38.64
CA ALA A 5 -30.55 50.08 38.49
C ALA A 5 -30.11 50.22 37.02
N LEU A 6 -28.89 50.73 36.77
CA LEU A 6 -28.38 50.98 35.42
C LEU A 6 -27.70 49.71 34.86
N LEU A 7 -28.30 49.13 33.82
CA LEU A 7 -27.70 48.05 33.04
C LEU A 7 -26.87 48.63 31.88
N LEU A 8 -25.57 48.34 31.86
CA LEU A 8 -24.69 48.59 30.72
C LEU A 8 -24.65 47.31 29.86
N THR A 9 -25.46 47.27 28.80
CA THR A 9 -25.44 46.19 27.80
C THR A 9 -24.28 46.40 26.83
N ALA A 10 -23.25 45.58 26.94
CA ALA A 10 -22.24 45.44 25.89
C ALA A 10 -22.87 44.76 24.66
N ALA A 11 -22.98 45.50 23.55
CA ALA A 11 -23.45 44.94 22.28
C ALA A 11 -22.37 44.07 21.65
N LEU A 12 -22.45 42.75 21.86
CA LEU A 12 -21.70 41.77 21.08
C LEU A 12 -22.17 41.83 19.63
N ALA A 13 -21.32 42.36 18.75
CA ALA A 13 -21.52 42.28 17.31
C ALA A 13 -21.34 40.82 16.87
N PHE A 14 -22.44 40.11 16.67
CA PHE A 14 -22.43 38.85 15.92
C PHE A 14 -21.97 39.15 14.49
N ALA A 15 -20.71 38.85 14.19
CA ALA A 15 -20.30 38.67 12.80
C ALA A 15 -21.10 37.47 12.24
N PRO A 16 -21.84 37.62 11.13
CA PRO A 16 -22.48 36.48 10.51
C PRO A 16 -21.40 35.50 10.07
N ALA A 17 -21.57 34.22 10.40
CA ALA A 17 -20.74 33.17 9.85
C ALA A 17 -20.78 33.27 8.32
N ALA A 18 -19.60 33.32 7.69
CA ALA A 18 -19.53 33.38 6.23
C ALA A 18 -20.11 32.07 5.67
N PHE A 19 -21.31 32.14 5.10
CA PHE A 19 -21.89 31.02 4.37
C PHE A 19 -20.93 30.60 3.26
N ALA A 20 -20.59 29.31 3.21
CA ALA A 20 -19.67 28.77 2.21
C ALA A 20 -20.16 29.12 0.80
N GLN A 21 -19.30 29.75 0.00
CA GLN A 21 -19.69 30.28 -1.31
C GLN A 21 -19.74 29.14 -2.33
N THR A 22 -20.94 28.56 -2.52
CA THR A 22 -21.19 27.60 -3.59
C THR A 22 -21.04 28.27 -4.95
N THR A 23 -20.23 27.68 -5.83
CA THR A 23 -20.07 28.11 -7.23
C THR A 23 -20.22 26.92 -8.17
N LEU A 24 -20.44 27.17 -9.47
CA LEU A 24 -20.51 26.12 -10.49
C LEU A 24 -19.20 25.99 -11.25
N ARG A 25 -18.94 24.79 -11.78
CA ARG A 25 -17.86 24.52 -12.73
C ARG A 25 -18.29 23.49 -13.76
N ILE A 26 -17.99 23.73 -15.04
CA ILE A 26 -18.16 22.71 -16.09
C ILE A 26 -16.84 21.94 -16.23
N LEU A 27 -16.89 20.61 -16.17
CA LEU A 27 -15.76 19.74 -16.45
C LEU A 27 -16.01 18.90 -17.72
N PRO A 28 -15.06 18.84 -18.67
CA PRO A 28 -13.84 19.63 -18.74
C PRO A 28 -14.12 21.09 -19.14
N GLU A 29 -13.28 22.02 -18.67
CA GLU A 29 -13.37 23.46 -19.01
C GLU A 29 -13.05 23.76 -20.48
N LYS A 30 -12.39 22.82 -21.17
CA LYS A 30 -12.11 22.87 -22.60
C LYS A 30 -12.47 21.54 -23.25
N ILE A 31 -13.34 21.61 -24.26
CA ILE A 31 -13.81 20.50 -25.09
C ILE A 31 -13.27 20.71 -26.51
N GLU A 32 -12.60 19.72 -27.07
CA GLU A 32 -12.13 19.72 -28.46
C GLU A 32 -12.76 18.53 -29.19
N LEU A 33 -13.52 18.79 -30.24
CA LEU A 33 -14.23 17.80 -31.06
C LEU A 33 -13.62 17.79 -32.46
N THR A 34 -13.38 16.60 -33.01
CA THR A 34 -12.77 16.44 -34.34
C THR A 34 -13.56 15.44 -35.19
N GLY A 35 -14.08 15.91 -36.32
CA GLY A 35 -14.94 15.15 -37.24
C GLY A 35 -16.43 15.29 -36.94
N GLN A 36 -17.26 14.87 -37.90
CA GLN A 36 -18.72 14.87 -37.77
C GLN A 36 -19.17 13.91 -36.65
N GLU A 37 -20.28 14.27 -35.97
CA GLU A 37 -20.87 13.55 -34.82
C GLU A 37 -19.93 13.30 -33.62
N ALA A 38 -18.71 13.84 -33.64
CA ALA A 38 -17.79 13.77 -32.51
C ALA A 38 -18.45 14.36 -31.24
N SER A 39 -18.33 13.65 -30.12
CA SER A 39 -19.00 14.04 -28.88
C SER A 39 -18.19 13.75 -27.61
N GLN A 40 -18.44 14.53 -26.57
CA GLN A 40 -17.73 14.50 -25.30
C GLN A 40 -18.74 14.64 -24.15
N ARG A 41 -18.69 13.74 -23.15
CA ARG A 41 -19.40 13.94 -21.86
C ARG A 41 -18.89 15.20 -21.16
N PHE A 42 -19.79 15.95 -20.54
CA PHE A 42 -19.46 17.03 -19.62
C PHE A 42 -20.21 16.86 -18.30
N LEU A 43 -19.69 17.48 -17.25
CA LEU A 43 -20.26 17.45 -15.89
C LEU A 43 -20.45 18.89 -15.42
N VAL A 44 -21.61 19.20 -14.84
CA VAL A 44 -21.81 20.45 -14.09
C VAL A 44 -21.62 20.13 -12.61
N GLN A 45 -20.61 20.76 -12.01
CA GLN A 45 -20.14 20.48 -10.66
C GLN A 45 -20.45 21.65 -9.73
N GLN A 46 -20.90 21.34 -8.51
CA GLN A 46 -20.93 22.30 -7.41
C GLN A 46 -19.55 22.34 -6.75
N ILE A 47 -19.05 23.53 -6.50
CA ILE A 47 -17.79 23.80 -5.82
C ILE A 47 -18.09 24.48 -4.49
N VAL A 48 -17.64 23.88 -3.39
CA VAL A 48 -17.74 24.42 -2.02
C VAL A 48 -16.33 24.41 -1.43
N ASP A 49 -15.89 25.55 -0.88
CA ASP A 49 -14.52 25.75 -0.35
C ASP A 49 -13.41 25.32 -1.32
N GLY A 50 -13.61 25.57 -2.62
CA GLY A 50 -12.69 25.19 -3.69
C GLY A 50 -12.64 23.69 -4.03
N ARG A 51 -13.47 22.85 -3.38
CA ARG A 51 -13.56 21.41 -3.65
C ARG A 51 -14.86 21.08 -4.39
N VAL A 52 -14.81 20.05 -5.23
CA VAL A 52 -16.02 19.49 -5.85
C VAL A 52 -16.88 18.83 -4.77
N ALA A 53 -18.10 19.33 -4.59
CA ALA A 53 -19.06 18.92 -3.56
C ALA A 53 -20.17 17.99 -4.10
N GLY A 54 -20.17 17.72 -5.41
CA GLY A 54 -21.13 16.85 -6.08
C GLY A 54 -21.62 17.42 -7.40
N GLN A 55 -22.27 16.56 -8.18
CA GLN A 55 -22.79 16.90 -9.50
C GLN A 55 -24.16 17.58 -9.40
N SER A 56 -24.33 18.70 -10.10
CA SER A 56 -25.64 19.34 -10.27
C SER A 56 -26.42 18.58 -11.35
N THR A 57 -27.29 17.65 -10.92
CA THR A 57 -28.02 16.71 -11.80
C THR A 57 -29.40 17.20 -12.24
N GLY A 58 -29.91 18.31 -11.70
CA GLY A 58 -31.21 18.88 -12.04
C GLY A 58 -31.27 20.39 -11.84
N GLY A 59 -32.16 21.06 -12.56
CA GLY A 59 -32.37 22.52 -12.42
C GLY A 59 -31.27 23.40 -13.01
N VAL A 60 -30.49 22.89 -13.97
CA VAL A 60 -29.45 23.66 -14.68
C VAL A 60 -29.88 23.92 -16.13
N ASP A 61 -29.98 25.19 -16.52
CA ASP A 61 -30.12 25.61 -17.91
C ASP A 61 -28.77 25.48 -18.63
N LEU A 62 -28.75 24.80 -19.77
CA LEU A 62 -27.54 24.42 -20.50
C LEU A 62 -27.70 24.76 -21.99
N LYS A 63 -26.91 25.72 -22.47
CA LYS A 63 -26.96 26.18 -23.87
C LYS A 63 -25.59 26.59 -24.41
N PRO A 64 -25.33 26.38 -25.71
CA PRO A 64 -24.20 27.03 -26.37
C PRO A 64 -24.47 28.54 -26.47
N LYS A 65 -23.42 29.35 -26.39
CA LYS A 65 -23.45 30.80 -26.61
C LYS A 65 -23.67 31.18 -28.08
N THR A 66 -23.24 30.29 -28.98
CA THR A 66 -23.40 30.41 -30.43
C THR A 66 -24.00 29.13 -30.97
N ASP A 67 -25.20 29.25 -31.54
CA ASP A 67 -25.95 28.16 -32.18
C ASP A 67 -25.25 27.64 -33.44
N GLY A 68 -25.62 26.43 -33.88
CA GLY A 68 -25.13 25.84 -35.13
C GLY A 68 -23.72 25.25 -35.09
N ILE A 69 -22.98 25.39 -33.98
CA ILE A 69 -21.64 24.79 -33.81
C ILE A 69 -21.74 23.45 -33.06
N VAL A 70 -22.46 23.42 -31.93
CA VAL A 70 -22.73 22.18 -31.16
C VAL A 70 -24.17 22.06 -30.72
N ARG A 71 -24.62 20.83 -30.50
CA ARG A 71 -25.87 20.50 -29.80
C ARG A 71 -25.54 19.84 -28.45
N VAL A 72 -26.31 20.20 -27.42
CA VAL A 72 -26.26 19.56 -26.11
C VAL A 72 -27.37 18.51 -26.03
N ALA A 73 -27.04 17.29 -25.62
CA ALA A 73 -28.01 16.21 -25.36
C ALA A 73 -27.39 15.17 -24.42
N ASP A 74 -28.18 14.63 -23.49
CA ASP A 74 -27.83 13.49 -22.64
C ASP A 74 -26.47 13.62 -21.91
N GLY A 75 -26.16 14.82 -21.40
CA GLY A 75 -24.88 15.11 -20.75
C GLY A 75 -23.67 15.13 -21.68
N ARG A 76 -23.89 15.19 -23.01
CA ARG A 76 -22.86 15.28 -24.05
C ARG A 76 -22.98 16.59 -24.83
N VAL A 77 -21.83 17.10 -25.26
CA VAL A 77 -21.74 18.06 -26.36
C VAL A 77 -21.45 17.29 -27.63
N VAL A 78 -22.21 17.54 -28.70
CA VAL A 78 -22.08 16.88 -30.02
C VAL A 78 -21.79 17.93 -31.10
N ALA A 79 -20.78 17.69 -31.93
CA ALA A 79 -20.43 18.54 -33.06
C ALA A 79 -21.54 18.56 -34.12
N VAL A 80 -21.97 19.75 -34.56
CA VAL A 80 -22.91 19.93 -35.68
C VAL A 80 -22.43 20.93 -36.74
N GLY A 81 -21.48 21.81 -36.40
CA GLY A 81 -20.84 22.75 -37.32
C GLY A 81 -19.43 23.13 -36.86
N GLU A 82 -18.59 23.59 -37.78
CA GLU A 82 -17.22 24.01 -37.47
C GLU A 82 -17.18 25.37 -36.76
N GLY A 83 -16.27 25.54 -35.80
CA GLY A 83 -16.05 26.82 -35.13
C GLY A 83 -15.72 26.69 -33.64
N GLN A 84 -15.97 27.78 -32.91
CA GLN A 84 -15.74 27.88 -31.47
C GLN A 84 -16.96 28.51 -30.79
N THR A 85 -17.33 27.98 -29.62
CA THR A 85 -18.48 28.44 -28.82
C THR A 85 -18.23 28.18 -27.34
N GLU A 86 -18.96 28.85 -26.47
CA GLU A 86 -18.95 28.57 -25.02
C GLU A 86 -20.20 27.78 -24.65
N LEU A 87 -20.05 26.66 -23.96
CA LEU A 87 -21.15 26.01 -23.26
C LEU A 87 -21.39 26.78 -21.96
N ILE A 88 -22.61 27.26 -21.74
CA ILE A 88 -23.01 28.00 -20.53
C ILE A 88 -23.96 27.13 -19.71
N ALA A 89 -23.65 26.93 -18.43
CA ALA A 89 -24.51 26.31 -17.42
C ALA A 89 -25.00 27.37 -16.43
N THR A 90 -26.29 27.40 -16.13
CA THR A 90 -26.90 28.29 -15.12
C THR A 90 -27.76 27.48 -14.15
N ASP A 91 -27.50 27.51 -12.85
CA ASP A 91 -28.37 26.83 -11.87
C ASP A 91 -29.60 27.67 -11.47
N ALA A 92 -30.52 27.05 -10.73
CA ALA A 92 -31.71 27.69 -10.19
C ALA A 92 -31.44 28.84 -9.18
N ALA A 93 -30.21 28.97 -8.67
CA ALA A 93 -29.79 30.10 -7.84
C ALA A 93 -29.18 31.26 -8.66
N GLY A 94 -29.03 31.09 -9.98
CA GLY A 94 -28.45 32.07 -10.89
C GLY A 94 -26.92 32.04 -10.95
N ASN A 95 -26.26 31.05 -10.33
CA ASN A 95 -24.84 30.85 -10.52
C ASN A 95 -24.58 30.39 -11.95
N THR A 96 -23.48 30.85 -12.57
CA THR A 96 -23.12 30.48 -13.94
C THR A 96 -21.73 29.86 -13.99
N ALA A 97 -21.53 28.95 -14.94
CA ALA A 97 -20.24 28.42 -15.33
C ALA A 97 -20.15 28.28 -16.85
N THR A 98 -18.93 28.38 -17.39
CA THR A 98 -18.68 28.22 -18.83
C THR A 98 -17.61 27.18 -19.11
N ALA A 99 -17.67 26.57 -20.29
CA ALA A 99 -16.60 25.76 -20.86
C ALA A 99 -16.41 26.10 -22.33
N MET A 100 -15.15 26.19 -22.76
CA MET A 100 -14.80 26.48 -24.14
C MET A 100 -14.96 25.23 -25.00
N VAL A 101 -15.66 25.33 -26.13
CA VAL A 101 -15.90 24.22 -27.07
C VAL A 101 -15.33 24.60 -28.44
N ILE A 102 -14.45 23.76 -28.95
CA ILE A 102 -13.81 23.91 -30.27
C ILE A 102 -14.19 22.71 -31.12
N VAL A 103 -14.82 22.96 -32.28
CA VAL A 103 -15.14 21.93 -33.28
C VAL A 103 -14.27 22.13 -34.50
N ARG A 104 -13.57 21.08 -34.91
CA ARG A 104 -12.84 21.00 -36.18
C ARG A 104 -13.48 19.93 -37.05
N LEU A 105 -14.09 20.32 -38.17
CA LEU A 105 -14.64 19.36 -39.12
C LEU A 105 -13.53 18.99 -40.11
N ALA A 106 -12.94 17.81 -39.93
CA ALA A 106 -11.97 17.31 -40.89
C ALA A 106 -12.70 16.73 -42.11
N ASP A 107 -12.25 17.05 -43.31
CA ASP A 107 -12.63 16.38 -44.57
C ASP A 107 -12.13 14.92 -44.63
N VAL A 108 -11.33 14.50 -43.65
CA VAL A 108 -10.85 13.13 -43.50
C VAL A 108 -11.87 12.33 -42.68
N PRO A 109 -12.40 11.19 -43.18
CA PRO A 109 -13.27 10.30 -42.41
C PRO A 109 -12.64 9.91 -41.08
N GLN A 110 -13.43 9.73 -40.01
CA GLN A 110 -12.90 9.20 -38.76
C GLN A 110 -12.38 7.77 -38.97
N THR A 111 -11.07 7.63 -39.21
CA THR A 111 -10.41 6.33 -39.34
C THR A 111 -10.52 5.58 -38.02
N ILE A 112 -11.25 4.47 -38.02
CA ILE A 112 -11.31 3.53 -36.89
C ILE A 112 -9.98 2.77 -36.86
N ARG A 113 -9.23 2.93 -35.77
CA ARG A 113 -7.91 2.33 -35.60
C ARG A 113 -7.99 1.04 -34.80
N PHE A 114 -7.25 0.03 -35.22
CA PHE A 114 -7.24 -1.23 -34.50
C PHE A 114 -6.74 -1.07 -33.06
N ALA A 115 -5.59 -0.42 -32.87
CA ALA A 115 -4.93 -0.30 -31.57
C ALA A 115 -5.71 0.56 -30.55
N SER A 116 -6.39 1.63 -30.98
CA SER A 116 -7.07 2.56 -30.06
C SER A 116 -8.58 2.36 -29.92
N ASP A 117 -9.24 1.83 -30.95
CA ASP A 117 -10.71 1.77 -31.01
C ASP A 117 -11.21 0.31 -30.94
N VAL A 118 -10.70 -0.58 -31.79
CA VAL A 118 -11.11 -2.00 -31.80
C VAL A 118 -10.68 -2.72 -30.52
N GLN A 119 -9.43 -2.52 -30.08
CA GLN A 119 -8.95 -3.11 -28.82
C GLN A 119 -9.72 -2.61 -27.59
N ALA A 120 -10.12 -1.34 -27.57
CA ALA A 120 -10.93 -0.78 -26.48
C ALA A 120 -12.29 -1.49 -26.37
N VAL A 121 -12.94 -1.76 -27.49
CA VAL A 121 -14.18 -2.57 -27.54
C VAL A 121 -13.94 -4.00 -27.05
N LEU A 122 -12.89 -4.68 -27.53
CA LEU A 122 -12.57 -6.05 -27.13
C LEU A 122 -12.23 -6.18 -25.64
N ALA A 123 -11.59 -5.16 -25.06
CA ALA A 123 -11.30 -5.04 -23.64
C ALA A 123 -12.56 -4.79 -22.80
N LYS A 124 -13.40 -3.81 -23.19
CA LYS A 124 -14.65 -3.51 -22.48
C LYS A 124 -15.64 -4.68 -22.51
N ALA A 125 -15.78 -5.35 -23.66
CA ALA A 125 -16.56 -6.57 -23.80
C ALA A 125 -15.96 -7.80 -23.07
N SER A 126 -14.80 -7.64 -22.42
CA SER A 126 -14.04 -8.70 -21.73
C SER A 126 -13.64 -9.89 -22.62
N CYS A 127 -13.64 -9.71 -23.95
CA CYS A 127 -13.27 -10.76 -24.92
C CYS A 127 -11.82 -11.21 -24.73
N ASN A 128 -10.92 -10.25 -24.49
CA ASN A 128 -9.49 -10.44 -24.28
C ASN A 128 -9.10 -10.56 -22.78
N SER A 129 -10.06 -10.91 -21.91
CA SER A 129 -9.80 -11.20 -20.49
C SER A 129 -9.19 -12.59 -20.28
N GLY A 130 -8.49 -12.78 -19.16
CA GLY A 130 -7.85 -14.07 -18.80
C GLY A 130 -8.82 -15.25 -18.62
N ALA A 131 -10.11 -14.98 -18.38
CA ALA A 131 -11.15 -16.01 -18.35
C ALA A 131 -11.62 -16.43 -19.77
N CYS A 132 -11.43 -15.57 -20.76
CA CYS A 132 -11.84 -15.73 -22.15
C CYS A 132 -10.62 -15.86 -23.08
N HIS A 133 -10.56 -15.12 -24.20
CA HIS A 133 -9.53 -15.31 -25.21
C HIS A 133 -8.16 -14.75 -24.80
N GLY A 134 -8.10 -13.91 -23.76
CA GLY A 134 -6.85 -13.45 -23.14
C GLY A 134 -6.18 -14.45 -22.19
N ALA A 135 -6.74 -15.66 -22.04
CA ALA A 135 -6.05 -16.76 -21.37
C ALA A 135 -4.73 -17.10 -22.09
N LEU A 136 -3.72 -17.59 -21.37
CA LEU A 136 -2.41 -17.94 -21.97
C LEU A 136 -2.49 -18.91 -23.16
N ALA A 137 -3.42 -19.87 -23.12
CA ALA A 137 -3.71 -20.81 -24.21
C ALA A 137 -4.83 -20.33 -25.18
N GLY A 138 -5.43 -19.17 -24.92
CA GLY A 138 -6.69 -18.73 -25.53
C GLY A 138 -7.87 -19.65 -25.20
N LYS A 139 -8.92 -19.59 -26.02
CA LYS A 139 -10.08 -20.50 -25.98
C LYS A 139 -10.47 -20.91 -27.39
N GLY A 140 -10.70 -22.22 -27.61
CA GLY A 140 -11.20 -22.74 -28.89
C GLY A 140 -10.30 -22.45 -30.09
N GLY A 141 -8.97 -22.44 -29.90
CA GLY A 141 -8.01 -22.11 -30.95
C GLY A 141 -7.97 -20.62 -31.33
N PHE A 142 -8.60 -19.74 -30.54
CA PHE A 142 -8.49 -18.28 -30.68
C PHE A 142 -7.91 -17.69 -29.39
N ARG A 143 -6.77 -17.01 -29.52
CA ARG A 143 -6.06 -16.32 -28.45
C ARG A 143 -6.00 -14.83 -28.80
N LEU A 144 -6.16 -14.00 -27.78
CA LEU A 144 -5.86 -12.59 -27.79
C LEU A 144 -4.82 -12.30 -26.69
N SER A 145 -4.16 -11.15 -26.78
CA SER A 145 -3.34 -10.59 -25.72
C SER A 145 -4.24 -10.16 -24.56
N LEU A 146 -3.75 -10.28 -23.32
CA LEU A 146 -4.52 -9.86 -22.16
C LEU A 146 -4.77 -8.35 -22.26
N LEU A 147 -6.02 -7.90 -22.13
CA LEU A 147 -6.42 -6.48 -22.21
C LEU A 147 -6.04 -5.70 -23.50
N GLY A 148 -5.56 -6.37 -24.55
CA GLY A 148 -5.26 -5.74 -25.85
C GLY A 148 -3.83 -5.19 -25.99
N TYR A 149 -2.91 -5.65 -25.14
CA TYR A 149 -1.52 -5.20 -25.07
C TYR A 149 -0.64 -5.49 -26.29
N ASP A 150 -0.94 -6.52 -27.08
CA ASP A 150 -0.23 -6.83 -28.33
C ASP A 150 -1.19 -6.64 -29.51
N SER A 151 -1.24 -5.41 -30.02
CA SER A 151 -2.13 -5.07 -31.13
C SER A 151 -1.74 -5.74 -32.45
N HIS A 152 -0.47 -6.02 -32.70
CA HIS A 152 -0.05 -6.68 -33.95
C HIS A 152 -0.38 -8.18 -33.91
N GLY A 153 -0.10 -8.86 -32.80
CA GLY A 153 -0.47 -10.25 -32.59
C GLY A 153 -1.99 -10.45 -32.55
N ASP A 154 -2.74 -9.54 -31.92
CA ASP A 154 -4.20 -9.61 -31.91
C ASP A 154 -4.80 -9.35 -33.29
N TYR A 155 -4.29 -8.37 -34.02
CA TYR A 155 -4.70 -8.14 -35.40
C TYR A 155 -4.42 -9.38 -36.26
N PHE A 156 -3.24 -9.98 -36.15
CA PHE A 156 -2.92 -11.24 -36.84
C PHE A 156 -3.87 -12.38 -36.45
N ASN A 157 -4.13 -12.56 -35.15
CA ASN A 157 -5.02 -13.60 -34.63
C ASN A 157 -6.47 -13.42 -35.06
N ILE A 158 -6.93 -12.17 -35.27
CA ILE A 158 -8.27 -11.86 -35.78
C ILE A 158 -8.32 -11.99 -37.31
N SER A 159 -7.45 -11.29 -38.04
CA SER A 159 -7.57 -11.07 -39.49
C SER A 159 -6.88 -12.11 -40.37
N GLN A 160 -5.84 -12.80 -39.89
CA GLN A 160 -4.95 -13.63 -40.73
C GLN A 160 -4.88 -15.10 -40.28
N GLN A 161 -4.81 -15.35 -38.97
CA GLN A 161 -4.68 -16.70 -38.42
C GLN A 161 -5.85 -17.61 -38.86
N LEU A 162 -5.54 -18.88 -39.14
CA LEU A 162 -6.49 -19.84 -39.73
C LEU A 162 -7.06 -19.39 -41.09
N ARG A 163 -6.23 -18.72 -41.91
CA ARG A 163 -6.58 -18.19 -43.25
C ARG A 163 -7.72 -17.18 -43.19
N GLY A 164 -7.65 -16.25 -42.23
CA GLY A 164 -8.58 -15.13 -42.08
C GLY A 164 -10.02 -15.47 -41.67
N ARG A 165 -10.29 -16.73 -41.29
CA ARG A 165 -11.64 -17.29 -41.03
C ARG A 165 -12.55 -16.48 -40.07
N ARG A 166 -12.03 -15.52 -39.31
CA ARG A 166 -12.80 -14.73 -38.33
C ARG A 166 -13.32 -13.40 -38.88
N ILE A 167 -12.87 -12.98 -40.06
CA ILE A 167 -13.31 -11.78 -40.79
C ILE A 167 -13.95 -12.22 -42.12
N GLU A 168 -15.11 -11.66 -42.43
CA GLU A 168 -15.80 -11.80 -43.72
C GLU A 168 -16.04 -10.39 -44.24
N LEU A 169 -15.28 -9.98 -45.27
CA LEU A 169 -15.33 -8.62 -45.80
C LEU A 169 -16.54 -8.39 -46.71
N ALA A 170 -17.07 -9.45 -47.35
CA ALA A 170 -18.24 -9.33 -48.23
C ALA A 170 -19.56 -9.25 -47.45
N ASP A 171 -19.56 -9.73 -46.21
CA ASP A 171 -20.68 -9.65 -45.26
C ASP A 171 -20.12 -9.44 -43.84
N PRO A 172 -19.81 -8.19 -43.45
CA PRO A 172 -19.20 -7.86 -42.16
C PRO A 172 -19.93 -8.46 -40.96
N ALA A 173 -21.26 -8.56 -41.02
CA ALA A 173 -22.10 -9.12 -39.95
C ALA A 173 -21.90 -10.64 -39.75
N ARG A 174 -21.42 -11.37 -40.76
CA ARG A 174 -21.09 -12.80 -40.65
C ARG A 174 -19.69 -13.07 -40.09
N SER A 175 -18.85 -12.03 -39.95
CA SER A 175 -17.53 -12.14 -39.32
C SER A 175 -17.64 -12.76 -37.92
N LEU A 176 -16.90 -13.83 -37.65
CA LEU A 176 -16.99 -14.55 -36.36
C LEU A 176 -16.66 -13.66 -35.16
N ILE A 177 -15.81 -12.65 -35.34
CA ILE A 177 -15.43 -11.69 -34.28
C ILE A 177 -16.62 -10.82 -33.82
N VAL A 178 -17.66 -10.68 -34.65
CA VAL A 178 -18.91 -9.96 -34.32
C VAL A 178 -20.05 -10.96 -34.03
N ALA A 179 -20.22 -11.97 -34.89
CA ALA A 179 -21.34 -12.91 -34.82
C ALA A 179 -21.33 -13.85 -33.61
N LYS A 180 -20.15 -14.17 -33.04
CA LYS A 180 -20.05 -14.93 -31.79
C LYS A 180 -20.45 -14.09 -30.56
N PRO A 181 -19.81 -12.95 -30.25
CA PRO A 181 -20.16 -12.19 -29.05
C PRO A 181 -21.55 -11.56 -29.09
N SER A 182 -22.18 -11.39 -30.26
CA SER A 182 -23.59 -10.99 -30.38
C SER A 182 -24.58 -12.17 -30.35
N VAL A 183 -24.08 -13.42 -30.25
CA VAL A 183 -24.86 -14.67 -30.23
C VAL A 183 -25.76 -14.84 -31.47
N MET A 184 -25.36 -14.28 -32.62
CA MET A 184 -25.93 -14.67 -33.92
C MET A 184 -25.59 -16.11 -34.28
N ILE A 185 -24.49 -16.62 -33.73
CA ILE A 185 -24.12 -18.03 -33.72
C ILE A 185 -23.67 -18.44 -32.30
N PRO A 186 -23.86 -19.70 -31.86
CA PRO A 186 -23.63 -20.09 -30.47
C PRO A 186 -22.22 -19.75 -29.94
N HIS A 187 -22.17 -19.04 -28.82
CA HIS A 187 -20.95 -18.63 -28.15
C HIS A 187 -21.00 -18.98 -26.67
N LYS A 188 -20.00 -19.75 -26.18
CA LYS A 188 -19.98 -20.23 -24.79
C LYS A 188 -19.88 -19.11 -23.74
N GLY A 189 -19.32 -17.95 -24.11
CA GLY A 189 -19.23 -16.79 -23.21
C GLY A 189 -20.53 -15.99 -23.06
N GLY A 190 -21.61 -16.39 -23.73
CA GLY A 190 -22.88 -15.63 -23.77
C GLY A 190 -22.80 -14.37 -24.64
N VAL A 191 -23.75 -13.46 -24.46
CA VAL A 191 -23.72 -12.13 -25.08
C VAL A 191 -22.61 -11.30 -24.45
N ARG A 192 -21.75 -10.74 -25.29
CA ARG A 192 -20.67 -9.79 -24.93
C ARG A 192 -20.72 -8.51 -25.76
N LEU A 193 -21.40 -8.54 -26.91
CA LEU A 193 -21.49 -7.44 -27.87
C LEU A 193 -22.94 -7.35 -28.38
N PRO A 194 -23.85 -6.62 -27.70
CA PRO A 194 -25.24 -6.47 -28.12
C PRO A 194 -25.35 -5.82 -29.50
N LYS A 195 -26.25 -6.30 -30.36
CA LYS A 195 -26.37 -5.83 -31.76
C LYS A 195 -26.63 -4.32 -31.90
N GLU A 196 -27.45 -3.78 -31.02
CA GLU A 196 -27.82 -2.35 -31.04
C GLU A 196 -26.78 -1.44 -30.36
N SER A 197 -25.62 -1.98 -29.96
CA SER A 197 -24.58 -1.19 -29.29
C SER A 197 -23.71 -0.42 -30.28
N ALA A 198 -23.24 0.76 -29.86
CA ALA A 198 -22.25 1.53 -30.62
C ALA A 198 -20.95 0.73 -30.85
N ASP A 199 -20.58 -0.14 -29.91
CA ASP A 199 -19.43 -1.03 -30.00
C ASP A 199 -19.58 -2.10 -31.10
N TYR A 200 -20.78 -2.66 -31.25
CA TYR A 200 -21.11 -3.57 -32.35
C TYR A 200 -21.00 -2.86 -33.71
N LYS A 201 -21.56 -1.65 -33.79
CA LYS A 201 -21.45 -0.81 -34.99
C LYS A 201 -19.99 -0.48 -35.31
N LEU A 202 -19.19 -0.08 -34.33
CA LEU A 202 -17.76 0.25 -34.52
C LEU A 202 -16.98 -0.93 -35.12
N LEU A 203 -17.21 -2.15 -34.62
CA LEU A 203 -16.57 -3.35 -35.19
C LEU A 203 -17.06 -3.65 -36.61
N LEU A 204 -18.34 -3.46 -36.93
CA LEU A 204 -18.84 -3.58 -38.30
C LEU A 204 -18.24 -2.53 -39.24
N ASP A 205 -18.17 -1.27 -38.81
CA ASP A 205 -17.63 -0.17 -39.60
C ASP A 205 -16.12 -0.38 -39.86
N TRP A 206 -15.37 -0.88 -38.87
CA TRP A 206 -13.96 -1.27 -39.03
C TRP A 206 -13.79 -2.40 -40.07
N ILE A 207 -14.63 -3.44 -40.02
CA ILE A 207 -14.58 -4.54 -40.99
C ILE A 207 -14.98 -4.05 -42.39
N SER A 208 -16.01 -3.21 -42.47
CA SER A 208 -16.49 -2.61 -43.72
C SER A 208 -15.45 -1.69 -44.37
N ALA A 209 -14.59 -1.05 -43.58
CA ALA A 209 -13.43 -0.29 -44.02
C ALA A 209 -12.23 -1.17 -44.47
N GLY A 210 -12.42 -2.49 -44.59
CA GLY A 210 -11.38 -3.44 -45.00
C GLY A 210 -10.58 -4.06 -43.84
N ALA A 211 -11.03 -3.89 -42.59
CA ALA A 211 -10.34 -4.32 -41.38
C ALA A 211 -8.85 -3.87 -41.35
N PRO A 212 -8.56 -2.55 -41.41
CA PRO A 212 -7.19 -2.04 -41.36
C PRO A 212 -6.50 -2.44 -40.06
N GLY A 213 -5.24 -2.87 -40.17
CA GLY A 213 -4.40 -3.24 -39.05
C GLY A 213 -3.81 -2.03 -38.29
N PRO A 214 -3.12 -2.26 -37.17
CA PRO A 214 -2.33 -1.23 -36.50
C PRO A 214 -1.16 -0.77 -37.39
N SER A 215 -0.86 0.53 -37.35
CA SER A 215 0.30 1.14 -38.00
C SER A 215 1.26 1.72 -36.97
N ASP A 216 2.56 1.72 -37.25
CA ASP A 216 3.55 2.42 -36.42
C ASP A 216 3.36 3.96 -36.47
N GLU A 217 2.62 4.45 -37.47
CA GLU A 217 2.18 5.86 -37.57
C GLU A 217 0.91 6.17 -36.76
N ASP A 218 0.26 5.17 -36.14
CA ASP A 218 -0.93 5.42 -35.32
C ASP A 218 -0.58 6.22 -34.05
N PRO A 219 -1.36 7.26 -33.69
CA PRO A 219 -1.13 8.01 -32.47
C PRO A 219 -1.21 7.11 -31.22
N SER A 220 -0.09 6.97 -30.51
CA SER A 220 -0.02 6.24 -29.25
C SER A 220 -0.73 6.98 -28.12
N LEU A 221 -1.22 6.24 -27.12
CA LEU A 221 -1.85 6.81 -25.93
C LEU A 221 -0.76 7.44 -25.04
N ALA A 222 -0.71 8.77 -24.98
CA ALA A 222 0.26 9.49 -24.15
C ALA A 222 -0.17 9.49 -22.67
N LYS A 223 -1.43 9.87 -22.39
CA LYS A 223 -2.00 9.79 -21.03
C LYS A 223 -3.51 9.61 -21.02
N ILE A 224 -4.07 9.12 -19.92
CA ILE A 224 -5.49 9.31 -19.58
C ILE A 224 -5.64 10.28 -18.41
N GLU A 225 -6.83 10.86 -18.26
CA GLU A 225 -7.24 11.61 -17.08
C GLU A 225 -8.69 11.30 -16.72
N VAL A 226 -9.02 11.34 -15.42
CA VAL A 226 -10.39 11.22 -14.90
C VAL A 226 -10.84 12.54 -14.29
N LEU A 227 -12.12 12.87 -14.49
CA LEU A 227 -12.76 14.11 -14.07
C LEU A 227 -14.09 13.79 -13.35
N PRO A 228 -14.34 14.39 -12.16
CA PRO A 228 -13.37 15.08 -11.30
C PRO A 228 -12.29 14.11 -10.76
N LYS A 229 -11.09 14.64 -10.47
CA LYS A 229 -10.00 13.85 -9.82
C LYS A 229 -10.24 13.58 -8.34
N ALA A 230 -11.01 14.44 -7.68
CA ALA A 230 -11.40 14.30 -6.29
C ALA A 230 -12.78 14.93 -6.08
N VAL A 231 -13.61 14.31 -5.25
CA VAL A 231 -14.96 14.79 -4.91
C VAL A 231 -15.27 14.50 -3.43
N ARG A 232 -15.91 15.45 -2.77
CA ARG A 232 -16.52 15.29 -1.45
C ARG A 232 -18.02 15.07 -1.65
N LEU A 233 -18.58 13.99 -1.11
CA LEU A 233 -19.99 13.61 -1.29
C LEU A 233 -20.61 13.23 0.05
N ALA A 234 -21.94 13.28 0.14
CA ALA A 234 -22.73 12.74 1.24
C ALA A 234 -23.29 11.35 0.92
N LYS A 235 -23.78 10.64 1.95
CA LYS A 235 -24.39 9.32 1.77
C LYS A 235 -25.67 9.41 0.93
N GLY A 236 -25.73 8.62 -0.14
CA GLY A 236 -26.83 8.64 -1.11
C GLY A 236 -26.60 9.52 -2.34
N ASP A 237 -25.55 10.34 -2.34
CA ASP A 237 -25.16 11.10 -3.53
C ASP A 237 -24.64 10.19 -4.65
N THR A 238 -24.71 10.71 -5.87
CA THR A 238 -24.13 10.09 -7.06
C THR A 238 -23.23 11.07 -7.82
N GLN A 239 -22.22 10.54 -8.50
CA GLN A 239 -21.26 11.32 -9.28
C GLN A 239 -20.88 10.56 -10.56
N GLN A 240 -21.22 11.08 -11.74
CA GLN A 240 -20.70 10.57 -12.99
C GLN A 240 -19.22 10.96 -13.13
N LEU A 241 -18.35 10.00 -13.43
CA LEU A 241 -16.97 10.26 -13.82
C LEU A 241 -16.82 10.32 -15.33
N VAL A 242 -15.88 11.10 -15.83
CA VAL A 242 -15.52 11.20 -17.26
C VAL A 242 -14.04 10.92 -17.42
N VAL A 243 -13.67 10.08 -18.38
CA VAL A 243 -12.27 9.78 -18.70
C VAL A 243 -11.94 10.26 -20.10
N ARG A 244 -10.83 11.00 -20.23
CA ARG A 244 -10.31 11.45 -21.52
C ARG A 244 -8.96 10.82 -21.80
N ALA A 245 -8.80 10.26 -22.99
CA ALA A 245 -7.53 9.81 -23.54
C ALA A 245 -6.88 10.95 -24.34
N HIS A 246 -5.58 11.18 -24.09
CA HIS A 246 -4.72 12.14 -24.79
C HIS A 246 -3.71 11.34 -25.61
N TYR A 247 -3.68 11.54 -26.92
CA TYR A 247 -2.82 10.82 -27.85
C TYR A 247 -1.59 11.66 -28.26
N SER A 248 -0.53 11.00 -28.74
CA SER A 248 0.75 11.62 -29.10
C SER A 248 0.66 12.74 -30.14
N ASN A 249 -0.37 12.71 -31.01
CA ASN A 249 -0.65 13.76 -31.99
C ASN A 249 -1.50 14.93 -31.46
N GLY A 250 -1.72 15.02 -30.15
CA GLY A 250 -2.53 16.04 -29.50
C GLY A 250 -4.05 15.81 -29.54
N ARG A 251 -4.54 14.73 -30.17
CA ARG A 251 -5.97 14.37 -30.15
C ARG A 251 -6.40 14.04 -28.72
N ILE A 252 -7.57 14.55 -28.31
CA ILE A 252 -8.24 14.18 -27.06
C ILE A 252 -9.55 13.45 -27.40
N LYS A 253 -9.91 12.41 -26.64
CA LYS A 253 -11.14 11.61 -26.86
C LYS A 253 -11.82 11.24 -25.54
N ASP A 254 -13.14 11.39 -25.44
CA ASP A 254 -13.96 10.75 -24.40
C ASP A 254 -13.88 9.23 -24.57
N VAL A 255 -13.30 8.54 -23.58
CA VAL A 255 -13.17 7.07 -23.57
C VAL A 255 -13.96 6.42 -22.43
N THR A 256 -14.73 7.19 -21.66
CA THR A 256 -15.49 6.77 -20.47
C THR A 256 -16.28 5.48 -20.66
N GLN A 257 -16.84 5.28 -21.87
CA GLN A 257 -17.64 4.09 -22.21
C GLN A 257 -16.83 2.78 -22.33
N TRP A 258 -15.53 2.87 -22.64
CA TRP A 258 -14.62 1.72 -22.73
C TRP A 258 -13.76 1.55 -21.48
N VAL A 259 -13.89 2.44 -20.49
CA VAL A 259 -13.20 2.31 -19.22
C VAL A 259 -13.75 1.09 -18.48
N ARG A 260 -12.83 0.33 -17.89
CA ARG A 260 -13.15 -0.65 -16.86
C ARG A 260 -12.99 0.02 -15.50
N TRP A 261 -14.06 -0.04 -14.71
CA TRP A 261 -14.15 0.63 -13.42
C TRP A 261 -14.01 -0.36 -12.27
N SER A 262 -13.44 0.10 -11.15
CA SER A 262 -13.49 -0.60 -9.86
C SER A 262 -13.37 0.39 -8.70
N SER A 263 -13.85 0.03 -7.52
CA SER A 263 -13.60 0.76 -6.28
C SER A 263 -12.59 0.00 -5.41
N THR A 264 -11.72 0.72 -4.71
CA THR A 264 -10.91 0.14 -3.62
C THR A 264 -11.69 0.01 -2.31
N ASN A 265 -12.88 0.62 -2.20
CA ASN A 265 -13.70 0.61 -1.00
C ASN A 265 -15.20 0.74 -1.32
N ASP A 266 -15.83 -0.38 -1.71
CA ASP A 266 -17.27 -0.49 -2.00
C ASP A 266 -18.19 -0.19 -0.80
N ALA A 267 -17.64 -0.11 0.42
CA ALA A 267 -18.38 0.27 1.63
C ALA A 267 -18.49 1.80 1.80
N ALA A 268 -17.58 2.57 1.17
CA ALA A 268 -17.69 4.02 1.07
C ALA A 268 -18.36 4.47 -0.25
N ALA A 269 -17.86 3.99 -1.38
CA ALA A 269 -18.37 4.35 -2.70
C ALA A 269 -18.21 3.20 -3.70
N ARG A 270 -19.27 2.93 -4.47
CA ARG A 270 -19.29 1.95 -5.56
C ARG A 270 -19.30 2.67 -6.90
N VAL A 271 -18.84 2.01 -7.96
CA VAL A 271 -18.89 2.52 -9.35
C VAL A 271 -19.49 1.46 -10.26
N ASP A 272 -20.32 1.88 -11.21
CA ASP A 272 -20.91 0.99 -12.21
C ASP A 272 -20.08 0.92 -13.52
N ASP A 273 -20.54 0.11 -14.47
CA ASP A 273 -19.88 -0.06 -15.77
C ASP A 273 -19.92 1.20 -16.67
N GLN A 274 -20.69 2.23 -16.32
CA GLN A 274 -20.77 3.51 -17.02
C GLN A 274 -19.95 4.62 -16.35
N GLY A 275 -19.33 4.34 -15.19
CA GLY A 275 -18.59 5.32 -14.40
C GLY A 275 -19.47 6.18 -13.50
N LEU A 276 -20.70 5.77 -13.22
CA LEU A 276 -21.55 6.40 -12.22
C LEU A 276 -21.16 5.88 -10.83
N VAL A 277 -20.67 6.79 -10.00
CA VAL A 277 -20.34 6.51 -8.60
C VAL A 277 -21.59 6.68 -7.74
N THR A 278 -21.82 5.75 -6.82
CA THR A 278 -22.87 5.81 -5.79
C THR A 278 -22.25 5.71 -4.40
N VAL A 279 -22.57 6.65 -3.51
CA VAL A 279 -22.06 6.67 -2.14
C VAL A 279 -22.87 5.75 -1.23
N THR A 280 -22.18 4.78 -0.62
CA THR A 280 -22.78 3.76 0.26
C THR A 280 -22.58 4.05 1.75
N GLY A 281 -21.46 4.66 2.13
CA GLY A 281 -21.10 4.90 3.54
C GLY A 281 -19.95 5.92 3.71
N PRO A 282 -19.64 6.31 4.96
CA PRO A 282 -18.58 7.26 5.24
C PRO A 282 -17.18 6.66 5.04
N GLY A 283 -16.18 7.53 4.88
CA GLY A 283 -14.76 7.19 4.72
C GLY A 283 -14.14 7.77 3.45
N VAL A 284 -13.08 7.11 2.96
CA VAL A 284 -12.41 7.45 1.70
C VAL A 284 -12.45 6.21 0.80
N GLY A 285 -12.78 6.40 -0.47
CA GLY A 285 -12.70 5.38 -1.51
C GLY A 285 -11.98 5.91 -2.74
N ALA A 286 -11.24 5.04 -3.43
CA ALA A 286 -10.57 5.38 -4.67
C ALA A 286 -11.26 4.65 -5.83
N ILE A 287 -11.82 5.41 -6.76
CA ILE A 287 -12.44 4.87 -7.96
C ILE A 287 -11.37 4.79 -9.05
N THR A 288 -11.03 3.56 -9.41
CA THR A 288 -9.99 3.24 -10.40
C THR A 288 -10.62 3.19 -11.79
N ALA A 289 -10.02 3.91 -12.72
CA ALA A 289 -10.39 3.97 -14.12
C ALA A 289 -9.27 3.35 -14.99
N TRP A 290 -9.55 2.21 -15.59
CA TRP A 290 -8.64 1.50 -16.48
C TRP A 290 -8.99 1.76 -17.95
N PHE A 291 -8.02 2.22 -18.76
CA PHE A 291 -8.15 2.30 -20.22
C PHE A 291 -6.83 1.97 -20.93
N ALA A 292 -6.89 1.06 -21.91
CA ALA A 292 -5.72 0.46 -22.58
C ALA A 292 -4.67 -0.07 -21.58
N SER A 293 -3.50 0.54 -21.47
CA SER A 293 -2.42 0.20 -20.52
C SER A 293 -2.26 1.19 -19.36
N GLN A 294 -3.22 2.08 -19.17
CA GLN A 294 -3.13 3.14 -18.17
C GLN A 294 -4.25 3.10 -17.13
N ILE A 295 -3.91 3.58 -15.94
CA ILE A 295 -4.76 3.68 -14.77
C ILE A 295 -4.75 5.12 -14.29
N VAL A 296 -5.92 5.65 -13.95
CA VAL A 296 -6.05 6.86 -13.14
C VAL A 296 -7.11 6.67 -12.05
N ILE A 297 -7.02 7.47 -11.00
CA ILE A 297 -7.92 7.39 -9.84
C ILE A 297 -8.70 8.70 -9.68
N ALA A 298 -9.98 8.55 -9.36
CA ALA A 298 -10.81 9.60 -8.79
C ALA A 298 -11.04 9.31 -7.30
N ASN A 299 -10.62 10.22 -6.42
CA ASN A 299 -10.78 10.08 -4.98
C ASN A 299 -12.18 10.53 -4.54
N VAL A 300 -12.87 9.72 -3.75
CA VAL A 300 -14.17 10.01 -3.17
C VAL A 300 -14.03 10.11 -1.66
N THR A 301 -14.35 11.27 -1.10
CA THR A 301 -14.33 11.53 0.35
C THR A 301 -15.76 11.68 0.84
N VAL A 302 -16.15 10.86 1.82
CA VAL A 302 -17.48 10.83 2.40
C VAL A 302 -17.37 11.13 3.89
N PRO A 303 -17.73 12.34 4.36
CA PRO A 303 -17.66 12.67 5.77
C PRO A 303 -18.58 11.79 6.62
N TYR A 304 -18.20 11.56 7.87
CA TYR A 304 -19.06 10.96 8.87
C TYR A 304 -20.18 11.96 9.22
N ALA A 305 -21.38 11.45 9.45
CA ALA A 305 -22.58 12.27 9.63
C ALA A 305 -22.63 13.05 10.97
N GLN A 306 -21.69 12.77 11.88
CA GLN A 306 -21.55 13.45 13.16
C GLN A 306 -21.01 14.89 12.98
N GLU A 307 -21.50 15.80 13.81
CA GLU A 307 -20.94 17.15 13.92
C GLU A 307 -19.82 17.15 14.96
N VAL A 308 -18.65 17.64 14.58
CA VAL A 308 -17.48 17.76 15.47
C VAL A 308 -17.11 19.24 15.56
N SER A 309 -17.09 19.79 16.76
CA SER A 309 -16.77 21.19 16.99
C SER A 309 -15.31 21.51 16.65
N GLU A 310 -15.04 22.74 16.19
CA GLU A 310 -13.66 23.19 15.98
C GLU A 310 -12.84 23.12 17.28
N ALA A 311 -13.48 23.29 18.44
CA ALA A 311 -12.85 23.17 19.75
C ALA A 311 -12.30 21.76 20.01
N GLN A 312 -12.99 20.69 19.59
CA GLN A 312 -12.47 19.32 19.69
C GLN A 312 -11.22 19.12 18.84
N PHE A 313 -11.16 19.69 17.63
CA PHE A 313 -9.95 19.67 16.81
C PHE A 313 -8.84 20.59 17.34
N ALA A 314 -9.17 21.69 18.00
CA ALA A 314 -8.21 22.67 18.53
C ALA A 314 -7.55 22.23 19.86
N LYS A 315 -8.11 21.23 20.54
CA LYS A 315 -7.47 20.59 21.71
C LYS A 315 -6.07 20.06 21.38
N LEU A 316 -5.85 19.55 20.17
CA LEU A 316 -4.55 19.03 19.73
C LEU A 316 -3.80 20.09 18.94
N GLN A 317 -2.72 20.62 19.52
CA GLN A 317 -1.82 21.54 18.86
C GLN A 317 -0.86 20.74 17.94
N PRO A 318 -0.86 20.94 16.61
CA PRO A 318 -0.04 20.14 15.71
C PRO A 318 1.45 20.41 15.94
N ARG A 319 2.23 19.40 16.35
CA ARG A 319 3.65 19.58 16.63
C ARG A 319 4.46 19.66 15.34
N ASN A 320 4.24 18.73 14.41
CA ASN A 320 5.00 18.64 13.16
C ASN A 320 4.08 18.48 11.92
N PHE A 321 4.65 18.15 10.76
CA PHE A 321 3.87 18.05 9.52
C PHE A 321 2.89 16.86 9.52
N ILE A 322 3.19 15.79 10.26
CA ILE A 322 2.33 14.61 10.38
C ILE A 322 0.99 15.05 10.97
N ASP A 323 1.04 15.72 12.12
CA ASP A 323 -0.16 16.18 12.82
C ASP A 323 -1.01 17.13 11.96
N ARG A 324 -0.37 18.00 11.17
CA ARG A 324 -1.06 18.93 10.28
C ARG A 324 -1.85 18.20 9.18
N GLU A 325 -1.24 17.23 8.51
CA GLU A 325 -1.89 16.49 7.42
C GLU A 325 -2.92 15.47 7.93
N VAL A 326 -2.71 14.89 9.12
CA VAL A 326 -3.69 14.03 9.79
C VAL A 326 -4.91 14.83 10.27
N LEU A 327 -4.70 15.94 11.01
CA LEU A 327 -5.82 16.77 11.48
C LEU A 327 -6.64 17.36 10.32
N LYS A 328 -5.98 17.70 9.20
CA LYS A 328 -6.63 18.15 7.97
C LYS A 328 -7.54 17.08 7.36
N GLN A 329 -7.12 15.80 7.38
CA GLN A 329 -7.95 14.67 6.95
C GLN A 329 -9.10 14.40 7.93
N LEU A 330 -8.83 14.33 9.24
CA LEU A 330 -9.84 14.10 10.27
C LEU A 330 -10.94 15.19 10.24
N LYS A 331 -10.57 16.45 9.99
CA LYS A 331 -11.52 17.56 9.74
C LYS A 331 -12.36 17.36 8.47
N GLN A 332 -11.77 16.89 7.37
CA GLN A 332 -12.52 16.61 6.13
C GLN A 332 -13.56 15.50 6.31
N LEU A 333 -13.23 14.52 7.15
CA LEU A 333 -14.06 13.35 7.46
C LEU A 333 -15.01 13.54 8.65
N ASN A 334 -14.99 14.67 9.36
CA ASN A 334 -15.73 14.90 10.62
C ASN A 334 -15.44 13.82 11.69
N ILE A 335 -14.17 13.45 11.90
CA ILE A 335 -13.78 12.46 12.92
C ILE A 335 -12.98 13.19 14.02
N PRO A 336 -13.40 13.18 15.29
CA PRO A 336 -12.58 13.76 16.35
C PRO A 336 -11.36 12.86 16.61
N PRO A 337 -10.17 13.44 16.80
CA PRO A 337 -9.04 12.67 17.33
C PRO A 337 -9.29 12.32 18.81
N SER A 338 -8.81 11.14 19.24
CA SER A 338 -8.75 10.80 20.67
C SER A 338 -7.73 11.68 21.41
N ASP A 339 -7.89 11.77 22.73
CA ASP A 339 -6.97 12.46 23.62
C ASP A 339 -5.55 11.83 23.59
N ARG A 340 -4.56 12.55 24.11
CA ARG A 340 -3.16 12.10 24.18
C ARG A 340 -3.03 10.93 25.17
N ALA A 341 -2.23 9.93 24.82
CA ALA A 341 -1.91 8.76 25.64
C ALA A 341 -1.37 9.15 27.01
N GLY A 342 -1.67 8.35 28.04
CA GLY A 342 -1.09 8.49 29.37
C GLY A 342 0.43 8.24 29.39
N GLU A 343 1.12 8.64 30.46
CA GLU A 343 2.58 8.48 30.55
C GLU A 343 3.03 7.01 30.51
N SER A 344 2.34 6.11 31.22
CA SER A 344 2.64 4.67 31.19
C SER A 344 2.30 4.02 29.84
N GLU A 345 1.21 4.45 29.21
CA GLU A 345 0.78 4.00 27.87
C GLU A 345 1.83 4.39 26.82
N PHE A 346 2.23 5.66 26.79
CA PHE A 346 3.28 6.16 25.89
C PHE A 346 4.61 5.46 26.15
N LEU A 347 5.03 5.31 27.41
CA LEU A 347 6.26 4.62 27.79
C LEU A 347 6.29 3.19 27.23
N ARG A 348 5.29 2.36 27.60
CA ARG A 348 5.22 0.95 27.20
C ARG A 348 5.24 0.81 25.68
N ARG A 349 4.42 1.59 24.98
CA ARG A 349 4.31 1.61 23.53
C ARG A 349 5.62 2.03 22.86
N ALA A 350 6.27 3.10 23.32
CA ALA A 350 7.52 3.59 22.74
C ALA A 350 8.65 2.54 22.85
N TYR A 351 8.77 1.86 24.00
CA TYR A 351 9.71 0.75 24.19
C TYR A 351 9.43 -0.41 23.22
N LEU A 352 8.18 -0.87 23.13
CA LEU A 352 7.78 -1.99 22.28
C LEU A 352 7.93 -1.69 20.79
N ASP A 353 7.51 -0.50 20.34
CA ASP A 353 7.51 -0.11 18.93
C ASP A 353 8.91 0.26 18.40
N THR A 354 9.79 0.77 19.27
CA THR A 354 11.11 1.29 18.88
C THR A 354 12.23 0.27 19.05
N ILE A 355 12.20 -0.53 20.14
CA ILE A 355 13.28 -1.46 20.53
C ILE A 355 12.80 -2.90 20.87
N GLY A 356 11.50 -3.19 20.75
CA GLY A 356 10.99 -4.57 20.84
C GLY A 356 11.13 -5.25 22.22
N ARG A 357 11.19 -4.48 23.32
CA ARG A 357 11.14 -5.02 24.70
C ARG A 357 10.19 -4.22 25.57
N LEU A 358 9.88 -4.73 26.76
CA LEU A 358 9.25 -3.94 27.81
C LEU A 358 10.30 -3.05 28.51
N PRO A 359 9.90 -1.88 29.06
CA PRO A 359 10.72 -1.20 30.04
C PRO A 359 10.83 -2.06 31.31
N SER A 360 11.99 -2.02 31.95
CA SER A 360 12.17 -2.59 33.28
C SER A 360 11.35 -1.84 34.34
N ILE A 361 11.24 -2.43 35.52
CA ILE A 361 10.59 -1.81 36.69
C ILE A 361 11.25 -0.46 37.01
N ASP A 362 12.59 -0.41 37.03
CA ASP A 362 13.35 0.79 37.39
C ASP A 362 13.25 1.87 36.30
N GLU A 363 13.31 1.52 35.02
CA GLU A 363 13.06 2.44 33.90
C GLU A 363 11.63 3.02 33.98
N THR A 364 10.65 2.18 34.31
CA THR A 364 9.24 2.59 34.46
C THR A 364 9.05 3.55 35.63
N GLN A 365 9.55 3.20 36.82
CA GLN A 365 9.45 4.06 38.00
C GLN A 365 10.17 5.39 37.81
N SER A 366 11.37 5.37 37.20
CA SER A 366 12.14 6.59 36.92
C SER A 366 11.41 7.52 35.96
N TYR A 367 10.85 6.99 34.86
CA TYR A 367 10.11 7.79 33.88
C TYR A 367 8.79 8.36 34.43
N LEU A 368 8.08 7.59 35.27
CA LEU A 368 6.84 8.04 35.90
C LEU A 368 7.08 9.06 37.02
N ALA A 369 8.26 9.06 37.65
CA ALA A 369 8.67 10.03 38.67
C ALA A 369 9.33 11.30 38.09
N ASP A 370 9.66 11.32 36.80
CA ASP A 370 10.19 12.52 36.14
C ASP A 370 9.07 13.50 35.78
N ASP A 371 9.17 14.73 36.26
CA ASP A 371 8.23 15.84 35.96
C ASP A 371 8.74 16.76 34.82
N SER A 372 9.84 16.40 34.15
CA SER A 372 10.42 17.21 33.07
C SER A 372 9.45 17.37 31.88
N PRO A 373 9.23 18.60 31.37
CA PRO A 373 8.22 18.86 30.34
C PRO A 373 8.56 18.24 28.97
N ASP A 374 9.83 17.89 28.76
CA ASP A 374 10.39 17.28 27.55
C ASP A 374 10.73 15.79 27.72
N LYS A 375 10.36 15.14 28.85
CA LYS A 375 10.74 13.75 29.16
C LYS A 375 10.39 12.73 28.07
N ARG A 376 9.30 12.96 27.32
CA ARG A 376 8.93 12.13 26.16
C ARG A 376 9.96 12.21 25.04
N ASP A 377 10.51 13.39 24.78
CA ASP A 377 11.53 13.59 23.76
C ASP A 377 12.88 13.02 24.22
N GLN A 378 13.23 13.21 25.50
CA GLN A 378 14.42 12.60 26.09
C GLN A 378 14.36 11.06 26.00
N LEU A 379 13.20 10.45 26.30
CA LEU A 379 12.99 9.02 26.13
C LEU A 379 13.15 8.58 24.66
N ILE A 380 12.59 9.34 23.71
CA ILE A 380 12.72 9.03 22.28
C ILE A 380 14.19 9.01 21.85
N GLU A 381 14.98 10.04 22.22
CA GLU A 381 16.41 10.05 21.88
C GLU A 381 17.19 8.92 22.55
N GLN A 382 16.85 8.55 23.80
CA GLN A 382 17.45 7.40 24.48
C GLN A 382 17.15 6.08 23.74
N LEU A 383 15.88 5.82 23.39
CA LEU A 383 15.46 4.60 22.70
C LEU A 383 16.11 4.45 21.32
N LEU A 384 16.27 5.55 20.58
CA LEU A 384 16.89 5.54 19.24
C LEU A 384 18.41 5.23 19.25
N VAL A 385 19.05 5.17 20.42
CA VAL A 385 20.48 4.83 20.58
C VAL A 385 20.74 3.59 21.45
N GLN A 386 19.71 2.91 21.98
CA GLN A 386 19.92 1.66 22.74
C GLN A 386 20.41 0.52 21.83
N PRO A 387 21.24 -0.42 22.34
CA PRO A 387 21.62 -1.64 21.60
C PRO A 387 20.43 -2.44 21.07
N GLU A 388 19.31 -2.46 21.80
CA GLU A 388 18.08 -3.17 21.43
C GLU A 388 17.38 -2.56 20.21
N PHE A 389 17.61 -1.28 19.90
CA PHE A 389 17.23 -0.69 18.61
C PHE A 389 17.91 -1.44 17.46
N VAL A 390 19.20 -1.77 17.64
CA VAL A 390 19.98 -2.50 16.64
C VAL A 390 19.45 -3.93 16.51
N ASP A 391 19.17 -4.62 17.61
CA ASP A 391 18.56 -5.95 17.60
C ASP A 391 17.24 -5.94 16.81
N TYR A 392 16.31 -5.05 17.19
CA TYR A 392 14.97 -4.98 16.62
C TYR A 392 14.98 -4.63 15.13
N TRP A 393 15.63 -3.54 14.72
CA TRP A 393 15.62 -3.12 13.31
C TRP A 393 16.46 -4.03 12.41
N SER A 394 17.53 -4.65 12.92
CA SER A 394 18.25 -5.68 12.17
C SER A 394 17.38 -6.91 11.92
N TYR A 395 16.53 -7.28 12.87
CA TYR A 395 15.57 -8.36 12.71
C TYR A 395 14.50 -8.00 11.66
N ARG A 396 13.93 -6.79 11.70
CA ARG A 396 12.96 -6.30 10.70
C ARG A 396 13.55 -6.25 9.28
N TRP A 397 14.81 -5.82 9.12
CA TRP A 397 15.48 -5.86 7.81
C TRP A 397 15.87 -7.28 7.38
N SER A 398 16.13 -8.18 8.33
CA SER A 398 16.35 -9.61 8.04
C SER A 398 15.10 -10.29 7.49
N ASP A 399 13.90 -9.86 7.92
CA ASP A 399 12.63 -10.31 7.36
C ASP A 399 12.51 -9.89 5.87
N ILE A 400 12.79 -8.63 5.52
CA ILE A 400 12.72 -8.15 4.11
C ILE A 400 13.82 -8.76 3.22
N LEU A 401 15.02 -8.96 3.76
CA LEU A 401 16.19 -9.46 2.99
C LEU A 401 16.30 -10.99 2.92
N LEU A 402 15.32 -11.71 3.48
CA LEU A 402 15.21 -13.17 3.50
C LEU A 402 16.40 -13.89 4.15
N VAL A 403 16.81 -13.46 5.34
CA VAL A 403 17.89 -14.11 6.12
C VAL A 403 17.39 -15.42 6.72
N ASN A 404 17.51 -16.50 5.95
CA ASN A 404 16.84 -17.79 6.19
C ASN A 404 17.82 -18.97 6.03
N GLY A 405 18.06 -19.72 7.11
CA GLY A 405 18.91 -20.91 7.15
C GLY A 405 18.35 -22.13 6.42
N SER A 406 17.10 -22.12 5.98
CA SER A 406 16.54 -23.09 5.03
C SER A 406 16.97 -22.82 3.59
N LYS A 407 17.49 -21.62 3.28
CA LYS A 407 17.97 -21.22 1.94
C LYS A 407 19.49 -21.02 1.88
N LEU A 408 20.08 -20.46 2.93
CA LEU A 408 21.51 -20.17 3.05
C LEU A 408 22.20 -21.17 4.00
N ARG A 409 23.51 -21.40 3.86
CA ARG A 409 24.29 -22.18 4.83
C ARG A 409 24.62 -21.34 6.08
N PRO A 410 24.87 -21.94 7.27
CA PRO A 410 25.00 -21.20 8.52
C PRO A 410 25.97 -20.00 8.48
N LYS A 411 27.17 -20.16 7.89
CA LYS A 411 28.14 -19.07 7.75
C LYS A 411 27.69 -17.94 6.81
N ALA A 412 26.91 -18.26 5.77
CA ALA A 412 26.29 -17.28 4.90
C ALA A 412 25.21 -16.48 5.65
N VAL A 413 24.31 -17.17 6.37
CA VAL A 413 23.30 -16.53 7.24
C VAL A 413 23.97 -15.57 8.24
N GLU A 414 24.97 -16.06 8.98
CA GLU A 414 25.72 -15.29 9.97
C GLU A 414 26.39 -14.05 9.36
N SER A 415 27.06 -14.20 8.22
CA SER A 415 27.72 -13.08 7.53
C SER A 415 26.73 -12.02 7.02
N PHE A 416 25.56 -12.44 6.53
CA PHE A 416 24.54 -11.51 6.03
C PHE A 416 23.90 -10.74 7.19
N TYR A 417 23.52 -11.44 8.26
CA TYR A 417 22.98 -10.79 9.46
C TYR A 417 24.00 -9.82 10.09
N LYS A 418 25.27 -10.21 10.23
CA LYS A 418 26.32 -9.32 10.76
C LYS A 418 26.50 -8.07 9.90
N TRP A 419 26.43 -8.20 8.58
CA TRP A 419 26.47 -7.05 7.67
C TRP A 419 25.23 -6.15 7.86
N ILE A 420 24.01 -6.70 7.90
CA ILE A 420 22.79 -5.91 8.17
C ILE A 420 22.92 -5.17 9.51
N ARG A 421 23.32 -5.90 10.55
CA ARG A 421 23.44 -5.38 11.92
C ARG A 421 24.42 -4.22 12.01
N SER A 422 25.61 -4.34 11.42
CA SER A 422 26.62 -3.28 11.48
C SER A 422 26.15 -1.98 10.82
N HIS A 423 25.29 -2.06 9.79
CA HIS A 423 24.74 -0.87 9.14
C HIS A 423 23.63 -0.21 9.97
N VAL A 424 22.78 -0.98 10.65
CA VAL A 424 21.79 -0.46 11.60
C VAL A 424 22.48 0.21 12.79
N GLU A 425 23.54 -0.41 13.32
CA GLU A 425 24.37 0.12 14.40
C GLU A 425 25.07 1.42 14.00
N ALA A 426 25.67 1.46 12.81
CA ALA A 426 26.30 2.66 12.25
C ALA A 426 25.32 3.77 11.87
N GLY A 427 24.01 3.51 11.84
CA GLY A 427 23.00 4.46 11.36
C GLY A 427 23.15 4.79 9.88
N THR A 428 23.52 3.82 9.05
CA THR A 428 23.77 4.04 7.62
C THR A 428 22.51 4.56 6.91
N PRO A 429 22.62 5.63 6.09
CA PRO A 429 21.55 6.06 5.19
C PRO A 429 20.98 4.93 4.35
N TRP A 430 19.65 4.91 4.18
CA TRP A 430 18.97 3.82 3.47
C TRP A 430 19.37 3.73 1.98
N ASP A 431 19.70 4.86 1.35
CA ASP A 431 20.20 4.89 -0.03
C ASP A 431 21.56 4.19 -0.16
N VAL A 432 22.47 4.42 0.77
CA VAL A 432 23.80 3.77 0.83
C VAL A 432 23.64 2.28 1.11
N PHE A 433 22.83 1.90 2.10
CA PHE A 433 22.54 0.51 2.45
C PHE A 433 22.03 -0.30 1.24
N VAL A 434 21.07 0.24 0.48
CA VAL A 434 20.51 -0.43 -0.70
C VAL A 434 21.47 -0.40 -1.89
N ARG A 435 22.23 0.68 -2.08
CA ARG A 435 23.28 0.78 -3.11
C ARG A 435 24.33 -0.32 -2.92
N GLU A 436 24.83 -0.52 -1.70
CA GLU A 436 25.80 -1.58 -1.38
C GLU A 436 25.24 -2.99 -1.62
N ILE A 437 23.97 -3.25 -1.30
CA ILE A 437 23.32 -4.52 -1.62
C ILE A 437 23.34 -4.77 -3.13
N LEU A 438 22.81 -3.83 -3.92
CA LEU A 438 22.64 -3.99 -5.37
C LEU A 438 23.98 -4.10 -6.11
N THR A 439 25.02 -3.39 -5.68
CA THR A 439 26.34 -3.38 -6.33
C THR A 439 27.33 -4.39 -5.74
N SER A 440 26.97 -5.08 -4.65
CA SER A 440 27.84 -6.04 -3.94
C SER A 440 28.58 -7.03 -4.86
N ARG A 441 29.80 -7.41 -4.46
CA ARG A 441 30.71 -8.35 -5.14
C ARG A 441 31.57 -9.08 -4.11
N GLY A 442 32.25 -10.15 -4.54
CA GLY A 442 33.23 -10.88 -3.74
C GLY A 442 32.65 -12.12 -3.04
N SER A 443 33.35 -12.62 -2.03
CA SER A 443 32.93 -13.79 -1.25
C SER A 443 31.74 -13.45 -0.35
N SER A 444 30.68 -14.26 -0.40
CA SER A 444 29.50 -14.09 0.45
C SER A 444 29.76 -14.29 1.94
N PHE A 445 30.92 -14.83 2.32
CA PHE A 445 31.38 -14.92 3.71
C PHE A 445 32.16 -13.70 4.19
N GLU A 446 32.66 -12.87 3.28
CA GLU A 446 33.47 -11.67 3.57
C GLU A 446 32.63 -10.41 3.38
N ASN A 447 31.82 -10.36 2.32
CA ASN A 447 30.84 -9.32 2.05
C ASN A 447 29.42 -9.89 2.22
N GLY A 448 28.84 -9.70 3.41
CA GLY A 448 27.54 -10.25 3.77
C GLY A 448 26.40 -9.85 2.82
N ALA A 449 26.43 -8.64 2.24
CA ALA A 449 25.45 -8.15 1.28
C ALA A 449 25.29 -9.05 0.04
N THR A 450 26.36 -9.74 -0.35
CA THR A 450 26.37 -10.67 -1.50
C THR A 450 25.36 -11.82 -1.33
N ASN A 451 24.95 -12.15 -0.11
CA ASN A 451 23.94 -13.20 0.13
C ASN A 451 22.55 -12.84 -0.39
N PHE A 452 22.25 -11.56 -0.66
CA PHE A 452 21.05 -11.16 -1.39
C PHE A 452 20.95 -11.85 -2.77
N PHE A 453 22.10 -12.00 -3.46
CA PHE A 453 22.25 -12.76 -4.72
C PHE A 453 22.41 -14.27 -4.53
N ALA A 454 22.59 -14.77 -3.30
CA ALA A 454 22.62 -16.20 -3.02
C ALA A 454 21.19 -16.78 -2.90
N ASN A 455 20.25 -15.97 -2.40
CA ASN A 455 18.83 -16.30 -2.30
C ASN A 455 18.11 -16.32 -3.66
N HIS A 456 18.53 -15.48 -4.62
CA HIS A 456 17.90 -15.35 -5.95
C HIS A 456 18.99 -15.38 -7.03
N GLN A 457 19.10 -16.50 -7.75
CA GLN A 457 20.24 -16.78 -8.63
C GLN A 457 19.95 -16.44 -10.10
N THR A 458 18.68 -16.24 -10.48
CA THR A 458 18.31 -15.78 -11.83
C THR A 458 18.11 -14.26 -11.88
N PRO A 459 18.41 -13.61 -13.02
CA PRO A 459 18.12 -12.18 -13.22
C PRO A 459 16.64 -11.83 -13.00
N GLU A 460 15.74 -12.74 -13.37
CA GLU A 460 14.29 -12.63 -13.21
C GLU A 460 13.86 -12.64 -11.73
N GLU A 461 14.29 -13.63 -10.94
CA GLU A 461 14.00 -13.67 -9.49
C GLU A 461 14.60 -12.47 -8.77
N MET A 462 15.83 -12.06 -9.14
CA MET A 462 16.48 -10.89 -8.57
C MET A 462 15.71 -9.60 -8.88
N THR A 463 15.13 -9.49 -10.08
CA THR A 463 14.29 -8.36 -10.49
C THR A 463 13.01 -8.27 -9.68
N GLU A 464 12.30 -9.40 -9.56
CA GLU A 464 11.08 -9.50 -8.76
C GLU A 464 11.37 -9.16 -7.28
N ASN A 465 12.43 -9.75 -6.71
CA ASN A 465 12.86 -9.50 -5.34
C ASN A 465 13.28 -8.04 -5.10
N ALA A 466 14.11 -7.44 -5.96
CA ALA A 466 14.58 -6.06 -5.78
C ALA A 466 13.44 -5.03 -5.92
N SER A 467 12.52 -5.23 -6.86
CA SER A 467 11.34 -4.37 -6.99
C SER A 467 10.40 -4.48 -5.79
N GLN A 468 10.20 -5.68 -5.26
CA GLN A 468 9.39 -5.88 -4.06
C GLN A 468 10.10 -5.31 -2.81
N ALA A 469 11.38 -5.64 -2.60
CA ALA A 469 12.19 -5.23 -1.45
C ALA A 469 12.39 -3.71 -1.35
N PHE A 470 12.58 -2.99 -2.46
CA PHE A 470 13.00 -1.58 -2.41
C PHE A 470 12.05 -0.58 -3.07
N LEU A 471 11.10 -1.03 -3.90
CA LEU A 471 10.08 -0.16 -4.51
C LEU A 471 8.67 -0.44 -3.96
N GLY A 472 8.46 -1.58 -3.29
CA GLY A 472 7.12 -2.03 -2.87
C GLY A 472 6.23 -2.37 -4.07
N LEU A 473 6.83 -2.89 -5.15
CA LEU A 473 6.16 -3.17 -6.42
C LEU A 473 6.29 -4.64 -6.82
N SER A 474 5.15 -5.33 -6.90
CA SER A 474 5.09 -6.65 -7.51
C SER A 474 5.01 -6.50 -9.03
N ILE A 475 6.05 -6.92 -9.72
CA ILE A 475 6.14 -6.90 -11.19
C ILE A 475 6.17 -8.30 -11.83
N ALA A 476 6.07 -9.37 -11.05
CA ALA A 476 6.21 -10.76 -11.52
C ALA A 476 5.22 -11.14 -12.63
N CYS A 477 3.98 -10.62 -12.61
CA CYS A 477 3.03 -10.86 -13.69
C CYS A 477 3.50 -10.29 -15.05
N ALA A 478 4.38 -9.27 -15.03
CA ALA A 478 4.95 -8.70 -16.24
C ALA A 478 5.90 -9.67 -16.99
N LYS A 479 6.37 -10.75 -16.34
CA LYS A 479 7.30 -11.76 -16.90
C LYS A 479 6.78 -12.52 -18.12
N CYS A 480 5.47 -12.74 -18.21
CA CYS A 480 4.84 -13.58 -19.24
C CYS A 480 3.93 -12.80 -20.21
N HIS A 481 3.47 -11.62 -19.80
CA HIS A 481 2.63 -10.67 -20.55
C HIS A 481 2.70 -9.32 -19.82
N ASN A 482 2.28 -8.19 -20.41
CA ASN A 482 2.25 -6.92 -19.65
C ASN A 482 1.33 -7.05 -18.41
N HIS A 483 1.64 -6.33 -17.34
CA HIS A 483 0.99 -6.48 -16.05
C HIS A 483 -0.53 -6.21 -16.14
N PRO A 484 -1.40 -7.06 -15.55
CA PRO A 484 -2.86 -6.93 -15.72
C PRO A 484 -3.49 -5.82 -14.86
N LEU A 485 -2.74 -5.32 -13.87
CA LEU A 485 -3.16 -4.34 -12.87
C LEU A 485 -2.16 -3.17 -12.73
N GLU A 486 -1.18 -3.04 -13.63
CA GLU A 486 -0.19 -1.94 -13.64
C GLU A 486 0.23 -1.57 -15.07
N LYS A 487 0.88 -0.41 -15.21
CA LYS A 487 1.47 0.06 -16.47
C LYS A 487 2.63 -0.79 -17.01
N TRP A 488 3.22 -1.68 -16.20
CA TRP A 488 4.47 -2.39 -16.51
C TRP A 488 4.35 -3.36 -17.69
N THR A 489 5.17 -3.18 -18.71
CA THR A 489 5.21 -4.07 -19.88
C THR A 489 6.16 -5.26 -19.70
N ASN A 490 5.99 -6.28 -20.55
CA ASN A 490 6.91 -7.41 -20.63
C ASN A 490 8.31 -6.93 -21.05
N ASP A 491 8.39 -5.98 -21.97
CA ASP A 491 9.66 -5.39 -22.42
C ASP A 491 10.37 -4.68 -21.26
N GLN A 492 9.66 -3.86 -20.47
CA GLN A 492 10.23 -3.22 -19.27
C GLN A 492 10.69 -4.23 -18.22
N TYR A 493 9.96 -5.34 -18.02
CA TYR A 493 10.38 -6.40 -17.11
C TYR A 493 11.71 -7.04 -17.56
N TYR A 494 11.85 -7.40 -18.84
CA TYR A 494 13.09 -8.00 -19.33
C TYR A 494 14.23 -6.99 -19.48
N ALA A 495 13.94 -5.71 -19.71
CA ALA A 495 14.91 -4.62 -19.68
C ALA A 495 15.49 -4.44 -18.25
N MET A 496 14.62 -4.47 -17.23
CA MET A 496 15.03 -4.44 -15.82
C MET A 496 15.84 -5.69 -15.46
N ALA A 497 15.37 -6.88 -15.85
CA ALA A 497 16.12 -8.12 -15.61
C ALA A 497 17.45 -8.19 -16.35
N ASN A 498 17.59 -7.54 -17.51
CA ASN A 498 18.87 -7.48 -18.22
C ASN A 498 19.94 -6.65 -17.47
N LEU A 499 19.58 -5.86 -16.45
CA LEU A 499 20.54 -5.20 -15.55
C LEU A 499 21.30 -6.22 -14.67
N PHE A 500 20.67 -7.36 -14.35
CA PHE A 500 21.28 -8.44 -13.56
C PHE A 500 21.90 -9.57 -14.42
N ALA A 501 21.67 -9.56 -15.74
CA ALA A 501 22.07 -10.66 -16.64
C ALA A 501 23.58 -10.97 -16.71
N ARG A 502 24.44 -10.05 -16.26
CA ARG A 502 25.91 -10.21 -16.24
C ARG A 502 26.48 -10.64 -14.89
N VAL A 503 25.64 -10.78 -13.86
CA VAL A 503 26.05 -11.28 -12.54
C VAL A 503 26.26 -12.79 -12.60
N ARG A 504 27.39 -13.29 -12.08
CA ARG A 504 27.66 -14.73 -11.92
C ARG A 504 28.26 -14.97 -10.54
N ALA A 505 28.11 -16.16 -9.98
CA ALA A 505 28.91 -16.56 -8.83
C ALA A 505 29.56 -17.94 -9.01
N LYS A 506 30.79 -18.06 -8.49
CA LYS A 506 31.36 -19.39 -8.20
C LYS A 506 30.51 -20.05 -7.12
N GLY A 507 30.03 -21.26 -7.40
CA GLY A 507 29.16 -22.03 -6.50
C GLY A 507 27.65 -21.87 -6.74
N TRP A 508 27.22 -21.13 -7.76
CA TRP A 508 25.82 -21.19 -8.23
C TRP A 508 25.52 -22.50 -8.95
N GLY A 509 24.25 -22.94 -8.89
CA GLY A 509 23.74 -24.13 -9.57
C GLY A 509 23.15 -25.20 -8.63
N GLY A 510 21.93 -25.64 -8.96
CA GLY A 510 21.15 -26.58 -8.15
C GLY A 510 20.54 -25.91 -6.91
N ASP A 511 20.26 -26.70 -5.88
CA ASP A 511 19.76 -26.24 -4.58
C ASP A 511 20.66 -25.13 -3.99
N SER A 512 20.07 -24.08 -3.40
CA SER A 512 20.82 -22.93 -2.88
C SER A 512 21.80 -23.30 -1.76
N ARG A 513 21.54 -24.40 -1.03
CA ARG A 513 22.42 -24.96 0.02
C ARG A 513 23.47 -25.93 -0.52
N ASN A 514 23.58 -26.16 -1.83
CA ASN A 514 24.63 -27.04 -2.37
C ASN A 514 26.05 -26.57 -2.02
N GLY A 515 26.94 -27.54 -1.78
CA GLY A 515 28.33 -27.28 -1.39
C GLY A 515 28.48 -26.64 0.00
N ASP A 516 29.55 -25.85 0.17
CA ASP A 516 29.91 -25.15 1.41
C ASP A 516 29.05 -23.89 1.69
N GLY A 517 28.27 -23.45 0.71
CA GLY A 517 27.48 -22.22 0.76
C GLY A 517 28.27 -20.93 0.53
N ASN A 518 29.57 -21.01 0.23
CA ASN A 518 30.32 -19.83 -0.21
C ASN A 518 29.91 -19.50 -1.65
N ARG A 519 29.55 -18.24 -1.92
CA ARG A 519 29.26 -17.73 -3.26
C ARG A 519 30.19 -16.57 -3.54
N THR A 520 31.08 -16.72 -4.52
CA THR A 520 31.97 -15.63 -4.93
C THR A 520 31.38 -14.93 -6.14
N LEU A 521 30.73 -13.78 -5.91
CA LEU A 521 30.00 -13.00 -6.91
C LEU A 521 30.96 -12.15 -7.75
N VAL A 522 30.82 -12.26 -9.07
CA VAL A 522 31.59 -11.54 -10.09
C VAL A 522 30.64 -10.96 -11.14
N VAL A 523 31.05 -9.88 -11.79
CA VAL A 523 30.29 -9.24 -12.87
C VAL A 523 31.08 -9.38 -14.17
N LEU A 524 30.41 -9.82 -15.22
CA LEU A 524 30.98 -9.92 -16.56
C LEU A 524 30.81 -8.60 -17.34
N ASP A 525 31.67 -8.37 -18.33
CA ASP A 525 31.57 -7.25 -19.28
C ASP A 525 30.54 -7.51 -20.40
N ARG A 526 30.05 -8.76 -20.53
CA ARG A 526 29.20 -9.24 -21.62
C ARG A 526 28.15 -10.24 -21.13
N GLY A 527 27.10 -10.39 -21.93
CA GLY A 527 26.01 -11.33 -21.71
C GLY A 527 24.68 -10.62 -21.49
N ASP A 528 23.61 -11.22 -22.01
CA ASP A 528 22.28 -10.65 -22.04
C ASP A 528 21.21 -11.69 -21.75
N LEU A 529 20.12 -11.25 -21.14
CA LEU A 529 18.92 -12.05 -20.93
C LEU A 529 18.03 -11.98 -22.18
N ILE A 530 17.74 -13.14 -22.76
CA ILE A 530 16.83 -13.25 -23.91
C ILE A 530 15.38 -13.21 -23.41
N GLN A 531 14.58 -12.26 -23.92
CA GLN A 531 13.14 -12.23 -23.70
C GLN A 531 12.46 -13.39 -24.47
N PRO A 532 11.71 -14.28 -23.80
CA PRO A 532 11.12 -15.45 -24.45
C PRO A 532 10.08 -15.13 -25.54
N LEU A 533 9.38 -13.98 -25.45
CA LEU A 533 8.33 -13.61 -26.42
C LEU A 533 8.90 -13.14 -27.77
N THR A 534 10.02 -12.41 -27.76
CA THR A 534 10.63 -11.83 -28.97
C THR A 534 11.81 -12.66 -29.49
N GLY A 535 12.37 -13.55 -28.67
CA GLY A 535 13.59 -14.30 -28.97
C GLY A 535 14.84 -13.43 -29.02
N LYS A 536 14.78 -12.21 -28.48
CA LYS A 536 15.86 -11.21 -28.49
C LYS A 536 16.04 -10.63 -27.08
N PRO A 537 17.23 -10.09 -26.73
CA PRO A 537 17.39 -9.34 -25.50
C PRO A 537 16.74 -7.96 -25.61
N GLN A 538 16.29 -7.42 -24.47
CA GLN A 538 15.90 -6.02 -24.34
C GLN A 538 17.09 -5.18 -23.87
N PRO A 539 17.30 -3.95 -24.39
CA PRO A 539 18.30 -3.03 -23.84
C PRO A 539 18.09 -2.85 -22.32
N PRO A 540 19.15 -2.91 -21.49
CA PRO A 540 19.01 -2.89 -20.04
C PRO A 540 18.50 -1.54 -19.52
N ALA A 541 17.60 -1.57 -18.52
CA ALA A 541 16.39 -0.73 -18.38
C ALA A 541 15.80 -0.68 -16.97
N PRO A 542 16.10 0.28 -16.06
CA PRO A 542 15.24 0.49 -14.90
C PRO A 542 13.81 0.85 -15.35
N LEU A 543 12.81 0.48 -14.56
CA LEU A 543 11.40 0.45 -14.98
C LEU A 543 10.87 1.75 -15.61
N ASP A 544 11.23 2.91 -15.06
CA ASP A 544 10.88 4.25 -15.56
C ASP A 544 12.14 5.07 -15.93
N ALA A 545 13.17 4.43 -16.49
CA ALA A 545 14.39 5.10 -16.93
C ALA A 545 14.74 4.77 -18.40
N PRO A 546 15.51 5.64 -19.08
CA PRO A 546 16.03 5.33 -20.42
C PRO A 546 16.89 4.05 -20.42
N PRO A 547 16.93 3.31 -21.54
CA PRO A 547 17.87 2.20 -21.71
C PRO A 547 19.32 2.65 -21.78
N MET A 548 20.21 1.80 -21.25
CA MET A 548 21.63 1.84 -21.63
C MET A 548 21.82 1.16 -22.99
N GLU A 549 22.92 1.48 -23.67
CA GLU A 549 23.34 0.70 -24.83
C GLU A 549 23.61 -0.76 -24.43
N ILE A 550 23.21 -1.70 -25.29
CA ILE A 550 23.22 -3.13 -24.94
C ILE A 550 24.64 -3.67 -24.75
N ASP A 551 25.60 -3.14 -25.49
CA ASP A 551 27.02 -3.52 -25.47
C ASP A 551 27.89 -2.66 -24.55
N ASP A 552 27.31 -1.71 -23.80
CA ASP A 552 28.03 -0.94 -22.76
C ASP A 552 28.73 -1.92 -21.78
N PRO A 553 30.07 -1.83 -21.58
CA PRO A 553 30.82 -2.76 -20.74
C PRO A 553 30.72 -2.48 -19.22
N ALA A 554 30.06 -1.39 -18.80
CA ALA A 554 29.92 -1.04 -17.39
C ALA A 554 29.08 -2.07 -16.59
N ASP A 555 29.22 -2.04 -15.26
CA ASP A 555 28.32 -2.79 -14.38
C ASP A 555 26.96 -2.11 -14.37
N ARG A 556 26.02 -2.73 -15.12
CA ARG A 556 24.62 -2.31 -15.25
C ARG A 556 23.91 -2.09 -13.91
N ARG A 557 24.38 -2.71 -12.82
CA ARG A 557 23.81 -2.53 -11.48
C ARG A 557 24.15 -1.19 -10.84
N GLU A 558 25.23 -0.53 -11.25
CA GLU A 558 25.55 0.83 -10.80
C GLU A 558 24.50 1.82 -11.32
N TYR A 559 24.09 1.67 -12.58
CA TYR A 559 22.99 2.46 -13.16
C TYR A 559 21.66 2.19 -12.46
N LEU A 560 21.35 0.91 -12.19
CA LEU A 560 20.18 0.53 -11.41
C LEU A 560 20.19 1.17 -10.01
N ALA A 561 21.29 1.03 -9.27
CA ALA A 561 21.40 1.55 -7.93
C ALA A 561 21.31 3.08 -7.90
N ALA A 562 21.94 3.78 -8.84
CA ALA A 562 21.83 5.22 -8.99
C ALA A 562 20.37 5.67 -9.27
N TRP A 563 19.66 5.03 -10.20
CA TRP A 563 18.25 5.35 -10.47
C TRP A 563 17.32 5.01 -9.30
N LEU A 564 17.52 3.85 -8.67
CA LEU A 564 16.67 3.36 -7.60
C LEU A 564 16.77 4.24 -6.36
N THR A 565 17.98 4.72 -6.05
CA THR A 565 18.27 5.52 -4.86
C THR A 565 18.20 7.04 -5.10
N ALA A 566 17.81 7.49 -6.29
CA ALA A 566 17.68 8.90 -6.61
C ALA A 566 16.55 9.58 -5.79
N PRO A 567 16.74 10.83 -5.32
CA PRO A 567 15.68 11.63 -4.69
C PRO A 567 14.40 11.74 -5.52
N GLU A 568 14.53 11.76 -6.85
CA GLU A 568 13.42 11.87 -7.81
C GLU A 568 12.71 10.53 -8.06
N ASN A 569 13.20 9.41 -7.50
CA ASN A 569 12.58 8.11 -7.68
C ASN A 569 11.19 8.07 -7.02
N PRO A 570 10.10 7.85 -7.79
CA PRO A 570 8.74 7.99 -7.26
C PRO A 570 8.28 6.79 -6.42
N TYR A 571 9.17 5.84 -6.10
CA TYR A 571 8.84 4.62 -5.36
C TYR A 571 9.70 4.42 -4.11
N PHE A 572 11.03 4.62 -4.22
CA PHE A 572 12.01 4.23 -3.21
C PHE A 572 11.75 4.83 -1.82
N ALA A 573 11.72 6.16 -1.73
CA ALA A 573 11.47 6.86 -0.45
C ALA A 573 10.08 6.52 0.12
N ARG A 574 9.06 6.43 -0.73
CA ARG A 574 7.67 6.13 -0.32
C ARG A 574 7.54 4.71 0.25
N SER A 575 8.19 3.73 -0.36
CA SER A 575 8.14 2.32 0.05
C SER A 575 8.72 2.13 1.45
N ILE A 576 9.92 2.65 1.71
CA ILE A 576 10.54 2.54 3.05
C ILE A 576 9.80 3.41 4.08
N THR A 577 9.33 4.60 3.70
CA THR A 577 8.50 5.46 4.57
C THR A 577 7.22 4.74 4.99
N ASN A 578 6.55 4.04 4.07
CA ASN A 578 5.32 3.30 4.37
C ASN A 578 5.56 2.12 5.32
N ARG A 579 6.68 1.40 5.18
CA ARG A 579 7.08 0.31 6.09
C ARG A 579 7.42 0.80 7.49
N VAL A 580 8.23 1.86 7.58
CA VAL A 580 8.56 2.47 8.88
C VAL A 580 7.30 2.99 9.54
N TRP A 581 6.39 3.64 8.79
CA TRP A 581 5.09 4.07 9.29
C TRP A 581 4.23 2.92 9.82
N ALA A 582 4.07 1.84 9.04
CA ALA A 582 3.30 0.66 9.45
C ALA A 582 3.87 0.00 10.71
N ASN A 583 5.19 0.06 10.95
CA ASN A 583 5.80 -0.46 12.17
C ASN A 583 5.29 0.24 13.45
N PHE A 584 5.06 1.56 13.40
CA PHE A 584 4.57 2.34 14.55
C PHE A 584 3.05 2.40 14.65
N PHE A 585 2.31 2.35 13.53
CA PHE A 585 0.85 2.50 13.53
C PHE A 585 0.06 1.21 13.32
N GLY A 586 0.73 0.09 13.02
CA GLY A 586 0.10 -1.20 12.66
C GLY A 586 -0.63 -1.22 11.30
N VAL A 587 -0.88 -0.05 10.69
CA VAL A 587 -1.56 0.11 9.40
C VAL A 587 -0.78 1.11 8.54
N GLY A 588 -0.38 0.69 7.33
CA GLY A 588 0.33 1.52 6.38
C GLY A 588 -0.51 2.70 5.87
N LEU A 589 0.17 3.75 5.38
CA LEU A 589 -0.50 4.80 4.62
C LEU A 589 -1.04 4.20 3.31
N VAL A 590 -0.22 3.39 2.65
CA VAL A 590 -0.65 2.40 1.65
C VAL A 590 -0.78 1.05 2.34
N GLU A 591 -1.92 0.39 2.16
CA GLU A 591 -2.23 -0.89 2.79
C GLU A 591 -2.79 -1.83 1.70
N SER A 592 -2.22 -3.01 1.43
CA SER A 592 -1.08 -3.64 2.11
C SER A 592 0.26 -2.92 1.92
N VAL A 593 1.14 -3.05 2.92
CA VAL A 593 2.37 -2.25 3.07
C VAL A 593 3.32 -2.33 1.85
N ASP A 594 3.41 -3.50 1.21
CA ASP A 594 4.25 -3.75 0.02
C ASP A 594 3.47 -3.68 -1.30
N ASP A 595 2.32 -3.00 -1.31
CA ASP A 595 1.46 -2.83 -2.48
C ASP A 595 1.38 -1.35 -2.90
N MET A 596 2.53 -0.78 -3.29
CA MET A 596 2.69 0.62 -3.70
C MET A 596 2.17 0.91 -5.13
N ARG A 597 1.20 0.10 -5.59
CA ARG A 597 0.56 0.22 -6.90
C ARG A 597 -0.21 1.52 -7.05
N VAL A 598 -0.30 2.04 -8.28
CA VAL A 598 -1.13 3.22 -8.57
C VAL A 598 -2.60 2.93 -8.27
N SER A 599 -3.06 1.69 -8.46
CA SER A 599 -4.41 1.24 -8.11
C SER A 599 -4.68 1.12 -6.60
N ASN A 600 -3.66 1.27 -5.75
CA ASN A 600 -3.77 1.20 -4.29
C ASN A 600 -3.21 2.48 -3.63
N PRO A 601 -3.95 3.61 -3.71
CA PRO A 601 -3.46 4.89 -3.23
C PRO A 601 -3.39 4.95 -1.71
N ALA A 602 -2.56 5.86 -1.21
CA ALA A 602 -2.45 6.11 0.23
C ALA A 602 -3.77 6.62 0.82
N SER A 603 -4.05 6.23 2.07
CA SER A 603 -5.14 6.79 2.88
C SER A 603 -5.01 8.31 3.00
N ASN A 604 -3.78 8.82 3.08
CA ASN A 604 -3.44 10.23 3.11
C ASN A 604 -2.20 10.49 2.23
N GLU A 605 -2.44 10.78 0.95
CA GLU A 605 -1.37 11.02 -0.04
C GLU A 605 -0.48 12.22 0.31
N ALA A 606 -1.07 13.30 0.87
CA ALA A 606 -0.30 14.48 1.25
C ALA A 606 0.66 14.19 2.41
N LEU A 607 0.24 13.37 3.38
CA LEU A 607 1.07 12.88 4.47
C LEU A 607 2.19 11.96 3.98
N LEU A 608 1.90 10.99 3.10
CA LEU A 608 2.93 10.11 2.55
C LEU A 608 3.97 10.89 1.73
N ALA A 609 3.53 11.85 0.91
CA ALA A 609 4.43 12.72 0.17
C ALA A 609 5.31 13.56 1.12
N ALA A 610 4.74 14.18 2.15
CA ALA A 610 5.50 14.98 3.11
C ALA A 610 6.50 14.14 3.94
N ALA A 611 6.12 12.93 4.36
CA ALA A 611 6.99 12.01 5.08
C ALA A 611 8.14 11.47 4.20
N SER A 612 7.84 11.17 2.93
CA SER A 612 8.85 10.75 1.96
C SER A 612 9.83 11.87 1.64
N GLN A 613 9.34 13.11 1.49
CA GLN A 613 10.18 14.29 1.27
C GLN A 613 11.06 14.56 2.50
N HIS A 614 10.52 14.45 3.72
CA HIS A 614 11.32 14.59 4.94
C HIS A 614 12.48 13.58 5.01
N LEU A 615 12.25 12.33 4.56
CA LEU A 615 13.30 11.31 4.50
C LEU A 615 14.35 11.61 3.41
N ILE A 616 13.94 12.18 2.27
CA ILE A 616 14.87 12.65 1.23
C ILE A 616 15.72 13.82 1.77
N ASP A 617 15.08 14.80 2.40
CA ASP A 617 15.71 15.99 2.97
C ASP A 617 16.67 15.65 4.12
N SER A 618 16.41 14.57 4.88
CA SER A 618 17.32 14.04 5.91
C SER A 618 18.46 13.18 5.35
N GLY A 619 18.62 13.09 4.02
CA GLY A 619 19.65 12.26 3.39
C GLY A 619 19.43 10.77 3.62
N PHE A 620 18.16 10.32 3.59
CA PHE A 620 17.73 8.94 3.84
C PHE A 620 18.06 8.38 5.24
N ASP A 621 18.26 9.25 6.24
CA ASP A 621 18.31 8.84 7.65
C ASP A 621 16.94 8.38 8.15
N LEU A 622 16.80 7.07 8.36
CA LEU A 622 15.59 6.47 8.90
C LEU A 622 15.34 6.87 10.37
N LYS A 623 16.38 7.13 11.19
CA LYS A 623 16.19 7.57 12.58
C LYS A 623 15.54 8.96 12.65
N SER A 624 15.85 9.87 11.72
CA SER A 624 15.12 11.14 11.57
C SER A 624 13.62 10.95 11.31
N LEU A 625 13.26 10.02 10.42
CA LEU A 625 11.85 9.70 10.15
C LEU A 625 11.17 9.08 11.39
N MET A 626 11.81 8.10 12.05
CA MET A 626 11.29 7.46 13.27
C MET A 626 11.08 8.46 14.39
N ARG A 627 12.07 9.33 14.65
CA ARG A 627 11.98 10.44 15.62
C ARG A 627 10.78 11.34 15.34
N THR A 628 10.59 11.75 14.09
CA THR A 628 9.49 12.62 13.68
C THR A 628 8.12 11.95 13.87
N ILE A 629 8.03 10.63 13.63
CA ILE A 629 6.82 9.83 13.93
C ILE A 629 6.57 9.80 15.44
N LEU A 630 7.54 9.35 16.24
CA LEU A 630 7.43 9.20 17.70
C LEU A 630 7.09 10.52 18.42
N GLN A 631 7.62 11.65 17.93
CA GLN A 631 7.34 12.97 18.46
C GLN A 631 5.95 13.52 18.08
N SER A 632 5.28 12.97 17.06
CA SER A 632 3.97 13.48 16.60
C SER A 632 2.87 13.27 17.62
N GLU A 633 1.98 14.25 17.78
CA GLU A 633 0.78 14.10 18.61
C GLU A 633 -0.14 12.98 18.08
N THR A 634 -0.03 12.65 16.80
CA THR A 634 -0.72 11.53 16.14
C THR A 634 -0.25 10.16 16.66
N TYR A 635 1.05 9.91 16.74
CA TYR A 635 1.58 8.68 17.34
C TYR A 635 1.25 8.63 18.85
N GLN A 636 1.26 9.79 19.51
CA GLN A 636 1.04 9.90 20.95
C GLN A 636 -0.44 9.95 21.36
N ARG A 637 -1.42 9.62 20.49
CA ARG A 637 -2.84 9.46 20.87
C ARG A 637 -3.05 8.21 21.71
N SER A 638 -4.02 8.23 22.62
CA SER A 638 -4.42 7.02 23.32
C SER A 638 -5.05 6.02 22.35
N SER A 639 -5.01 4.73 22.66
CA SER A 639 -5.87 3.73 22.03
C SER A 639 -7.31 3.74 22.53
N GLN A 640 -7.60 4.48 23.60
CA GLN A 640 -8.98 4.71 24.03
C GLN A 640 -9.70 5.57 22.99
N SER A 641 -10.49 4.90 22.15
CA SER A 641 -11.33 5.51 21.13
C SER A 641 -12.48 6.32 21.75
N LEU A 642 -12.78 7.47 21.16
CA LEU A 642 -14.06 8.16 21.38
C LEU A 642 -15.19 7.39 20.66
N PRO A 643 -16.45 7.43 21.14
CA PRO A 643 -17.59 6.81 20.44
C PRO A 643 -17.69 7.20 18.95
N GLU A 644 -17.33 8.44 18.63
CA GLU A 644 -17.31 9.04 17.31
C GLU A 644 -16.15 8.55 16.40
N ASN A 645 -15.13 7.90 16.96
CA ASN A 645 -13.96 7.39 16.21
C ASN A 645 -13.68 5.89 16.39
N ALA A 646 -14.40 5.18 17.27
CA ALA A 646 -14.22 3.73 17.52
C ALA A 646 -14.39 2.80 16.30
N ALA A 647 -15.12 3.25 15.27
CA ALA A 647 -15.29 2.49 14.01
C ALA A 647 -14.21 2.79 12.96
N GLU A 648 -13.30 3.73 13.25
CA GLU A 648 -12.23 4.22 12.38
C GLU A 648 -10.98 3.33 12.52
N LYS A 649 -10.32 2.96 11.41
CA LYS A 649 -9.21 1.97 11.38
C LYS A 649 -8.09 2.27 10.36
N ARG A 650 -8.02 3.48 9.78
CA ARG A 650 -7.11 3.83 8.68
C ARG A 650 -6.64 5.31 8.63
N PHE A 651 -7.25 6.21 9.40
CA PHE A 651 -7.02 7.66 9.38
C PHE A 651 -6.33 8.19 10.65
N TYR A 652 -5.86 7.28 11.51
CA TYR A 652 -5.07 7.51 12.71
C TYR A 652 -5.76 8.40 13.76
N SER A 653 -7.10 8.35 13.84
CA SER A 653 -7.87 9.12 14.82
C SER A 653 -7.51 8.80 16.27
N HIS A 654 -7.08 7.57 16.53
CA HIS A 654 -6.57 7.04 17.79
C HIS A 654 -5.42 6.06 17.47
N TYR A 655 -4.69 5.57 18.48
CA TYR A 655 -3.75 4.47 18.26
C TYR A 655 -4.51 3.15 18.15
N TYR A 656 -4.19 2.31 17.18
CA TYR A 656 -4.87 1.02 17.00
C TYR A 656 -4.16 -0.07 17.81
N PRO A 657 -4.80 -0.70 18.81
CA PRO A 657 -4.19 -1.82 19.53
C PRO A 657 -3.78 -2.93 18.58
N ARG A 658 -2.50 -3.29 18.60
CA ARG A 658 -1.88 -4.25 17.69
C ARG A 658 -1.21 -5.36 18.48
N ARG A 659 -1.29 -6.60 18.00
CA ARG A 659 -0.67 -7.75 18.65
C ARG A 659 0.84 -7.60 18.66
N LEU A 660 1.48 -7.99 19.76
CA LEU A 660 2.94 -8.07 19.81
C LEU A 660 3.45 -9.12 18.82
N MET A 661 4.55 -8.81 18.13
CA MET A 661 5.29 -9.78 17.32
C MET A 661 5.63 -11.01 18.17
N ALA A 662 5.60 -12.21 17.57
CA ALA A 662 5.88 -13.47 18.27
C ALA A 662 7.19 -13.45 19.07
N GLU A 663 8.21 -12.80 18.52
CA GLU A 663 9.53 -12.58 19.09
C GLU A 663 9.46 -11.67 20.33
N VAL A 664 8.88 -10.48 20.16
CA VAL A 664 8.67 -9.48 21.22
C VAL A 664 7.83 -10.05 22.36
N LEU A 665 6.79 -10.83 22.04
CA LEU A 665 5.91 -11.45 23.03
C LEU A 665 6.63 -12.55 23.84
N LEU A 666 7.43 -13.40 23.18
CA LEU A 666 8.21 -14.44 23.84
C LEU A 666 9.29 -13.84 24.75
N ASP A 667 9.90 -12.75 24.31
CA ASP A 667 10.89 -11.99 25.08
C ASP A 667 10.20 -11.27 26.26
N ALA A 668 9.07 -10.60 26.05
CA ALA A 668 8.30 -9.96 27.13
C ALA A 668 7.83 -10.95 28.22
N ILE A 669 7.37 -12.15 27.85
CA ILE A 669 7.06 -13.22 28.82
C ILE A 669 8.32 -13.60 29.62
N SER A 670 9.47 -13.69 28.94
CA SER A 670 10.75 -14.01 29.56
C SER A 670 11.23 -12.89 30.49
N ASP A 671 11.02 -11.62 30.13
CA ASP A 671 11.36 -10.43 30.93
C ASP A 671 10.53 -10.39 32.22
N VAL A 672 9.22 -10.61 32.15
CA VAL A 672 8.32 -10.59 33.32
C VAL A 672 8.64 -11.73 34.28
N THR A 673 8.86 -12.94 33.76
CA THR A 673 9.17 -14.12 34.57
C THR A 673 10.62 -14.17 35.04
N ASP A 674 11.52 -13.42 34.41
CA ASP A 674 12.97 -13.61 34.50
C ASP A 674 13.41 -15.06 34.29
N ALA A 675 12.80 -15.72 33.30
CA ALA A 675 13.09 -17.10 32.92
C ALA A 675 13.29 -17.16 31.39
N PRO A 676 14.53 -17.17 30.88
CA PRO A 676 14.80 -17.08 29.45
C PRO A 676 14.31 -18.32 28.67
N THR A 677 14.04 -18.14 27.39
CA THR A 677 13.85 -19.28 26.46
C THR A 677 15.21 -19.77 25.97
N GLU A 678 15.38 -21.08 25.79
CA GLU A 678 16.61 -21.68 25.24
C GLU A 678 16.38 -22.09 23.77
N PHE A 679 17.33 -21.74 22.90
CA PHE A 679 17.21 -21.91 21.44
C PHE A 679 18.27 -22.89 20.91
N THR A 680 18.10 -24.17 21.21
CA THR A 680 19.12 -25.23 21.02
C THR A 680 18.95 -26.05 19.74
N GLN A 681 17.96 -25.75 18.90
CA GLN A 681 17.64 -26.52 17.69
C GLN A 681 17.33 -25.63 16.48
N ILE A 682 17.64 -26.14 15.28
CA ILE A 682 17.27 -25.57 13.97
C ILE A 682 16.48 -26.63 13.20
N SER A 683 15.39 -26.21 12.55
CA SER A 683 14.53 -27.06 11.72
C SER A 683 14.85 -26.84 10.25
N PHE A 684 15.00 -27.91 9.48
CA PHE A 684 15.16 -27.85 8.02
C PHE A 684 13.97 -28.47 7.28
N PRO A 685 13.74 -28.11 6.00
CA PRO A 685 12.70 -28.72 5.18
C PRO A 685 12.80 -30.24 5.17
N GLY A 686 11.70 -30.93 5.48
CA GLY A 686 11.67 -32.38 5.72
C GLY A 686 11.48 -32.78 7.20
N ALA A 687 11.40 -31.81 8.11
CA ALA A 687 11.26 -32.00 9.57
C ALA A 687 12.51 -32.57 10.28
N ASP A 688 13.68 -32.46 9.64
CA ASP A 688 14.97 -32.74 10.27
C ASP A 688 15.34 -31.62 11.26
N MET A 689 15.35 -31.95 12.55
CA MET A 689 15.85 -31.09 13.61
C MET A 689 17.34 -31.35 13.86
N GLN A 690 18.15 -30.28 13.90
CA GLN A 690 19.57 -30.36 14.23
C GLN A 690 19.88 -29.50 15.46
N LYS A 691 20.73 -30.00 16.36
CA LYS A 691 21.22 -29.22 17.51
C LYS A 691 22.07 -28.05 17.02
N THR A 692 21.88 -26.89 17.64
CA THR A 692 22.74 -25.72 17.50
C THR A 692 23.28 -25.27 18.86
N ASP A 693 24.51 -24.80 18.87
CA ASP A 693 25.17 -24.16 20.03
C ASP A 693 25.45 -22.66 19.75
N LEU A 694 24.84 -22.10 18.69
CA LEU A 694 25.03 -20.70 18.26
C LEU A 694 24.34 -19.68 19.19
N TYR A 695 23.35 -20.10 19.96
CA TYR A 695 22.51 -19.24 20.78
C TYR A 695 22.65 -19.65 22.26
N PRO A 696 23.54 -19.00 23.04
CA PRO A 696 23.70 -19.30 24.46
C PRO A 696 22.43 -18.99 25.26
N LYS A 697 22.27 -19.62 26.43
CA LYS A 697 21.16 -19.32 27.35
C LYS A 697 21.12 -17.83 27.67
N GLY A 698 19.93 -17.23 27.56
CA GLY A 698 19.72 -15.79 27.69
C GLY A 698 19.68 -15.02 26.36
N THR A 699 19.98 -15.67 25.23
CA THR A 699 19.71 -15.09 23.90
C THR A 699 18.22 -14.78 23.75
N ARG A 700 17.88 -13.56 23.34
CA ARG A 700 16.50 -13.11 23.11
C ARG A 700 15.98 -13.58 21.74
N ALA A 701 14.68 -13.73 21.58
CA ALA A 701 14.05 -14.12 20.31
C ALA A 701 14.36 -13.12 19.18
N LEU A 702 14.43 -11.82 19.48
CA LEU A 702 14.88 -10.78 18.53
C LEU A 702 16.35 -10.89 18.12
N GLN A 703 17.18 -11.63 18.86
CA GLN A 703 18.60 -11.87 18.54
C GLN A 703 18.79 -13.13 17.67
N LEU A 704 17.71 -13.87 17.37
CA LEU A 704 17.73 -15.01 16.47
C LEU A 704 17.85 -14.53 15.02
N TYR A 705 19.06 -14.53 14.50
CA TYR A 705 19.30 -14.11 13.13
C TYR A 705 18.79 -15.10 12.08
N ASP A 706 18.57 -16.37 12.44
CA ASP A 706 18.07 -17.41 11.52
C ASP A 706 16.59 -17.75 11.79
N SER A 707 15.72 -17.55 10.79
CA SER A 707 14.29 -17.92 10.86
C SER A 707 14.07 -19.44 10.97
N ALA A 708 15.07 -20.27 10.66
CA ALA A 708 15.00 -21.73 10.81
C ALA A 708 15.14 -22.22 12.27
N VAL A 709 15.48 -21.36 13.24
CA VAL A 709 15.56 -21.76 14.66
C VAL A 709 14.24 -22.31 15.15
N ALA A 710 14.26 -23.53 15.69
CA ALA A 710 13.07 -24.25 16.11
C ALA A 710 12.45 -23.62 17.37
N SER A 711 11.20 -23.17 17.27
CA SER A 711 10.38 -22.75 18.41
C SER A 711 8.91 -22.86 18.06
N TYR A 712 8.19 -23.75 18.77
CA TYR A 712 6.75 -23.92 18.60
C TYR A 712 6.00 -22.62 18.88
N PHE A 713 6.39 -21.86 19.92
CA PHE A 713 5.80 -20.56 20.22
C PHE A 713 5.95 -19.58 19.04
N LEU A 714 7.17 -19.39 18.54
CA LEU A 714 7.41 -18.44 17.45
C LEU A 714 6.63 -18.82 16.18
N GLN A 715 6.54 -20.11 15.86
CA GLN A 715 5.75 -20.60 14.75
C GLN A 715 4.24 -20.37 14.96
N THR A 716 3.68 -20.76 16.11
CA THR A 716 2.25 -20.61 16.44
C THR A 716 1.80 -19.16 16.47
N PHE A 717 2.68 -18.24 16.89
CA PHE A 717 2.40 -16.81 16.92
C PHE A 717 2.74 -16.08 15.61
N GLY A 718 3.13 -16.79 14.56
CA GLY A 718 3.24 -16.22 13.20
C GLY A 718 4.54 -15.46 12.92
N ARG A 719 5.67 -15.87 13.52
CA ARG A 719 7.01 -15.42 13.10
C ARG A 719 7.16 -15.58 11.58
N ASN A 720 7.70 -14.55 10.93
CA ASN A 720 8.01 -14.58 9.50
C ASN A 720 9.02 -15.70 9.19
N THR A 721 8.66 -16.61 8.28
CA THR A 721 9.52 -17.73 7.83
C THR A 721 10.66 -17.29 6.92
N ARG A 722 10.55 -16.10 6.30
CA ARG A 722 11.51 -15.48 5.38
C ARG A 722 11.67 -16.26 4.08
N ASP A 723 10.56 -16.74 3.54
CA ASP A 723 10.49 -17.44 2.27
C ASP A 723 10.10 -16.53 1.10
N ILE A 724 9.41 -15.41 1.34
CA ILE A 724 9.04 -14.41 0.33
C ILE A 724 9.24 -12.98 0.82
N THR A 725 9.51 -12.06 -0.10
CA THR A 725 9.70 -10.64 0.22
C THR A 725 8.35 -9.93 0.42
N CYS A 726 7.61 -10.30 1.47
CA CYS A 726 6.32 -9.71 1.82
C CYS A 726 6.16 -9.61 3.34
N GLU A 727 5.76 -8.44 3.83
CA GLU A 727 5.31 -8.27 5.22
C GLU A 727 4.09 -9.18 5.50
N CYS A 728 3.30 -9.49 4.46
CA CYS A 728 2.18 -10.43 4.52
C CYS A 728 2.56 -11.90 4.82
N GLU A 729 3.85 -12.26 4.85
CA GLU A 729 4.30 -13.57 5.34
C GLU A 729 4.18 -13.68 6.87
N ARG A 730 4.19 -12.56 7.59
CA ARG A 730 3.89 -12.50 9.03
C ARG A 730 2.38 -12.56 9.24
N SER A 731 1.91 -13.60 9.93
CA SER A 731 0.48 -13.77 10.24
C SER A 731 0.13 -13.18 11.60
N ASP A 732 -0.63 -12.10 11.58
CA ASP A 732 -1.27 -11.48 12.75
C ASP A 732 -2.73 -11.90 12.96
N GLU A 733 -3.20 -12.90 12.22
CA GLU A 733 -4.54 -13.46 12.43
C GLU A 733 -4.63 -14.22 13.77
N PRO A 734 -5.65 -13.93 14.61
CA PRO A 734 -5.84 -14.63 15.87
C PRO A 734 -6.31 -16.08 15.63
N SER A 735 -5.72 -17.04 16.34
CA SER A 735 -6.12 -18.45 16.23
C SER A 735 -6.45 -19.09 17.58
N VAL A 736 -7.33 -20.10 17.55
CA VAL A 736 -7.66 -20.92 18.74
C VAL A 736 -6.40 -21.60 19.30
N VAL A 737 -5.43 -21.95 18.45
CA VAL A 737 -4.17 -22.57 18.87
C VAL A 737 -3.33 -21.61 19.70
N GLN A 738 -3.27 -20.32 19.34
CA GLN A 738 -2.59 -19.29 20.15
C GLN A 738 -3.24 -19.11 21.52
N VAL A 739 -4.58 -19.04 21.56
CA VAL A 739 -5.33 -18.91 22.83
C VAL A 739 -5.09 -20.11 23.73
N LEU A 740 -5.23 -21.33 23.21
CA LEU A 740 -4.94 -22.56 23.97
C LEU A 740 -3.49 -22.57 24.46
N HIS A 741 -2.51 -22.20 23.62
CA HIS A 741 -1.11 -22.19 24.02
C HIS A 741 -0.78 -21.17 25.13
N LEU A 742 -1.46 -20.04 25.20
CA LEU A 742 -1.35 -19.12 26.34
C LEU A 742 -2.04 -19.70 27.59
N SER A 743 -3.19 -20.35 27.42
CA SER A 743 -3.97 -20.86 28.54
C SER A 743 -3.38 -22.12 29.19
N ASN A 744 -2.89 -23.08 28.41
CA ASN A 744 -2.41 -24.37 28.90
C ASN A 744 -1.10 -24.87 28.27
N GLY A 745 -0.47 -24.08 27.40
CA GLY A 745 0.78 -24.44 26.76
C GLY A 745 2.00 -24.31 27.68
N ASP A 746 3.08 -24.97 27.30
CA ASP A 746 4.31 -25.06 28.10
C ASP A 746 5.01 -23.71 28.33
N THR A 747 4.87 -22.74 27.42
CA THR A 747 5.73 -21.54 27.44
C THR A 747 5.58 -20.69 28.69
N ILE A 748 4.37 -20.40 29.15
CA ILE A 748 4.14 -19.63 30.38
C ILE A 748 4.29 -20.55 31.59
N ASN A 749 3.62 -21.72 31.57
CA ASN A 749 3.57 -22.64 32.70
C ASN A 749 4.95 -23.16 33.15
N GLN A 750 5.84 -23.53 32.22
CA GLN A 750 7.19 -23.99 32.58
C GLN A 750 8.08 -22.84 33.09
N LYS A 751 7.89 -21.61 32.60
CA LYS A 751 8.61 -20.42 33.12
C LYS A 751 8.15 -20.07 34.53
N LEU A 752 6.85 -20.19 34.82
CA LEU A 752 6.30 -19.99 36.16
C LEU A 752 6.71 -21.11 37.13
N ALA A 753 6.69 -22.38 36.71
CA ALA A 753 7.17 -23.50 37.52
C ALA A 753 8.71 -23.58 37.68
N ALA A 754 9.47 -22.71 37.00
CA ALA A 754 10.94 -22.71 37.07
C ALA A 754 11.44 -22.30 38.46
N LYS A 755 12.38 -23.07 39.01
CA LYS A 755 12.99 -22.82 40.33
C LYS A 755 13.71 -21.48 40.39
N GLU A 756 14.38 -21.11 39.31
CA GLU A 756 15.10 -19.84 39.16
C GLU A 756 14.24 -18.91 38.29
N ASN A 757 13.29 -18.23 38.91
CA ASN A 757 12.47 -17.20 38.28
C ASN A 757 12.20 -16.02 39.24
N ARG A 758 11.69 -14.92 38.70
CA ARG A 758 11.44 -13.67 39.43
C ARG A 758 10.52 -13.85 40.63
N LEU A 759 9.42 -14.59 40.44
CA LEU A 759 8.44 -14.84 41.50
C LEU A 759 9.03 -15.66 42.64
N THR A 760 9.87 -16.65 42.36
CA THR A 760 10.53 -17.46 43.41
C THR A 760 11.44 -16.60 44.27
N ARG A 761 12.17 -15.66 43.65
CA ARG A 761 13.01 -14.72 44.39
C ARG A 761 12.18 -13.76 45.24
N TRP A 762 11.14 -13.13 44.70
CA TRP A 762 10.25 -12.26 45.47
C TRP A 762 9.59 -12.96 46.68
N ILE A 763 9.20 -14.22 46.54
CA ILE A 763 8.68 -15.02 47.66
C ILE A 763 9.77 -15.32 48.69
N ALA A 764 10.99 -15.66 48.26
CA ALA A 764 12.13 -15.94 49.13
C ALA A 764 12.65 -14.68 49.87
N ASP A 765 12.60 -13.53 49.21
CA ASP A 765 12.94 -12.20 49.75
C ASP A 765 11.87 -11.68 50.72
N GLY A 766 10.72 -12.37 50.84
CA GLY A 766 9.69 -12.09 51.83
C GLY A 766 8.75 -10.93 51.47
N LEU A 767 8.62 -10.57 50.19
CA LEU A 767 7.67 -9.55 49.75
C LEU A 767 6.23 -9.98 50.07
N ASP A 768 5.39 -9.02 50.46
CA ASP A 768 3.95 -9.23 50.65
C ASP A 768 3.21 -9.29 49.31
N ASP A 769 2.01 -9.88 49.31
CA ASP A 769 1.22 -10.11 48.11
C ASP A 769 0.81 -8.81 47.40
N GLY A 770 0.59 -7.72 48.14
CA GLY A 770 0.28 -6.41 47.56
C GLY A 770 1.48 -5.84 46.80
N THR A 771 2.66 -5.87 47.41
CA THR A 771 3.91 -5.49 46.74
C THR A 771 4.19 -6.37 45.52
N ILE A 772 3.92 -7.68 45.58
CA ILE A 772 4.09 -8.57 44.41
C ILE A 772 3.13 -8.19 43.27
N ILE A 773 1.85 -7.92 43.55
CA ILE A 773 0.90 -7.44 42.52
C ILE A 773 1.42 -6.14 41.87
N ASP A 774 1.82 -5.15 42.69
CA ASP A 774 2.33 -3.86 42.20
C ASP A 774 3.57 -4.05 41.29
N GLN A 775 4.48 -4.96 41.66
CA GLN A 775 5.68 -5.30 40.89
C GLN A 775 5.38 -6.08 39.60
N VAL A 776 4.39 -6.97 39.58
CA VAL A 776 3.94 -7.68 38.38
C VAL A 776 3.35 -6.71 37.35
N PHE A 777 2.52 -5.76 37.81
CA PHE A 777 1.93 -4.73 36.94
C PHE A 777 2.99 -3.80 36.35
N LEU A 778 3.99 -3.38 37.13
CA LEU A 778 5.12 -2.61 36.62
C LEU A 778 5.94 -3.40 35.59
N ALA A 779 6.22 -4.68 35.84
CA ALA A 779 7.00 -5.53 34.95
C ALA A 779 6.30 -5.85 33.62
N ALA A 780 4.99 -6.06 33.62
CA ALA A 780 4.23 -6.54 32.46
C ALA A 780 3.49 -5.43 31.69
N LEU A 781 2.93 -4.47 32.42
CA LEU A 781 2.03 -3.43 31.92
C LEU A 781 2.60 -2.01 32.08
N SER A 782 3.80 -1.87 32.68
CA SER A 782 4.51 -0.59 32.85
C SER A 782 3.70 0.49 33.59
N ARG A 783 2.79 0.06 34.47
CA ARG A 783 1.92 0.91 35.29
C ARG A 783 1.70 0.28 36.66
N GLN A 784 1.09 1.02 37.58
CA GLN A 784 0.52 0.45 38.80
C GLN A 784 -0.85 -0.20 38.52
N PRO A 785 -1.29 -1.18 39.32
CA PRO A 785 -2.68 -1.62 39.30
C PRO A 785 -3.57 -0.48 39.78
N ASN A 786 -4.74 -0.34 39.17
CA ASN A 786 -5.75 0.58 39.70
C ASN A 786 -6.39 -0.01 40.98
N ALA A 787 -7.09 0.81 41.75
CA ALA A 787 -7.63 0.40 43.05
C ALA A 787 -8.56 -0.83 42.96
N GLN A 788 -9.38 -0.92 41.90
CA GLN A 788 -10.32 -2.03 41.69
C GLN A 788 -9.59 -3.32 41.29
N GLU A 789 -8.58 -3.24 40.43
CA GLU A 789 -7.71 -4.37 40.07
C GLU A 789 -7.00 -4.90 41.33
N ARG A 790 -6.37 -4.00 42.10
CA ARG A 790 -5.59 -4.36 43.28
C ARG A 790 -6.45 -5.03 44.36
N GLU A 791 -7.65 -4.51 44.62
CA GLU A 791 -8.60 -5.11 45.56
C GLU A 791 -9.07 -6.50 45.08
N ALA A 792 -9.45 -6.62 43.81
CA ALA A 792 -9.93 -7.89 43.25
C ALA A 792 -8.85 -8.99 43.25
N LEU A 793 -7.60 -8.62 42.95
CA LEU A 793 -6.47 -9.55 42.92
C LEU A 793 -6.02 -9.98 44.33
N LEU A 794 -5.97 -9.07 45.30
CA LEU A 794 -5.74 -9.43 46.70
C LEU A 794 -6.83 -10.39 47.22
N ALA A 795 -8.09 -10.16 46.85
CA ALA A 795 -9.20 -11.03 47.21
C ALA A 795 -9.20 -12.38 46.47
N SER A 796 -8.53 -12.51 45.32
CA SER A 796 -8.36 -13.81 44.65
C SER A 796 -7.25 -14.64 45.27
N LEU A 797 -6.13 -14.02 45.66
CA LEU A 797 -4.99 -14.72 46.28
C LEU A 797 -5.35 -15.44 47.60
N GLN A 798 -6.36 -14.96 48.33
CA GLN A 798 -6.83 -15.60 49.57
C GLN A 798 -7.73 -16.83 49.36
N ARG A 799 -8.01 -17.23 48.11
CA ARG A 799 -8.89 -18.38 47.80
C ARG A 799 -8.15 -19.71 47.66
N GLU A 800 -6.87 -19.65 47.32
CA GLU A 800 -6.00 -20.81 47.17
C GLU A 800 -5.25 -21.09 48.47
N GLU A 801 -5.09 -22.36 48.84
CA GLU A 801 -4.34 -22.74 50.05
C GLU A 801 -2.81 -22.64 49.85
N ASP A 802 -2.33 -22.84 48.61
CA ASP A 802 -0.93 -22.64 48.27
C ASP A 802 -0.68 -21.23 47.71
N ARG A 803 -0.05 -20.38 48.54
CA ARG A 803 0.38 -19.03 48.17
C ARG A 803 1.23 -19.01 46.90
N ARG A 804 2.06 -20.03 46.65
CA ARG A 804 2.89 -20.09 45.44
C ARG A 804 2.02 -20.23 44.20
N GLN A 805 1.11 -21.20 44.21
CA GLN A 805 0.19 -21.45 43.10
C GLN A 805 -0.69 -20.21 42.83
N ALA A 806 -1.24 -19.59 43.89
CA ALA A 806 -2.03 -18.37 43.79
C ALA A 806 -1.30 -17.24 43.04
N LEU A 807 -0.01 -17.06 43.33
CA LEU A 807 0.82 -16.05 42.69
C LEU A 807 1.28 -16.44 41.28
N GLU A 808 1.41 -17.73 40.96
CA GLU A 808 1.61 -18.19 39.58
C GLU A 808 0.37 -17.90 38.73
N ASP A 809 -0.84 -18.21 39.23
CA ASP A 809 -2.11 -17.93 38.57
C ASP A 809 -2.34 -16.41 38.35
N LEU A 810 -1.92 -15.57 39.31
CA LEU A 810 -1.88 -14.10 39.16
C LEU A 810 -1.01 -13.68 37.96
N VAL A 811 0.24 -14.16 37.90
CA VAL A 811 1.17 -13.76 36.83
C VAL A 811 0.69 -14.31 35.48
N TRP A 812 0.20 -15.55 35.43
CA TRP A 812 -0.43 -16.14 34.26
C TRP A 812 -1.64 -15.31 33.78
N GLY A 813 -2.49 -14.84 34.68
CA GLY A 813 -3.66 -14.01 34.36
C GLY A 813 -3.27 -12.66 33.75
N VAL A 814 -2.19 -12.04 34.23
CA VAL A 814 -1.65 -10.81 33.62
C VAL A 814 -1.02 -11.11 32.25
N LEU A 815 -0.21 -12.17 32.13
CA LEU A 815 0.47 -12.57 30.88
C LEU A 815 -0.48 -13.09 29.78
N SER A 816 -1.70 -13.48 30.13
CA SER A 816 -2.75 -13.88 29.19
C SER A 816 -3.78 -12.78 28.91
N SER A 817 -3.65 -11.61 29.55
CA SER A 817 -4.55 -10.47 29.37
C SER A 817 -4.36 -9.77 28.00
N SER A 818 -5.44 -9.20 27.46
CA SER A 818 -5.36 -8.41 26.22
C SER A 818 -4.43 -7.20 26.34
N GLU A 819 -4.29 -6.60 27.53
CA GLU A 819 -3.40 -5.46 27.75
C GLU A 819 -1.92 -5.86 27.61
N PHE A 820 -1.55 -7.06 28.09
CA PHE A 820 -0.21 -7.58 27.91
C PHE A 820 0.07 -7.98 26.44
N LEU A 821 -0.86 -8.69 25.81
CA LEU A 821 -0.71 -9.27 24.46
C LEU A 821 -0.70 -8.23 23.32
N LEU A 822 -1.15 -6.99 23.59
CA LEU A 822 -1.23 -5.90 22.63
C LEU A 822 -0.25 -4.76 23.00
N ALA A 823 0.38 -4.17 21.99
CA ALA A 823 0.83 -2.78 22.07
C ALA A 823 -0.39 -1.88 21.83
N HIS A 824 -0.60 -0.89 22.69
CA HIS A 824 -1.82 -0.08 22.77
C HIS A 824 -1.50 1.37 23.10
#